data_AF-A0A0G4G534-F1
#
_entry.id   AF-A0A0G4G534-F1
#
_cell.length_a   1.000
_cell.length_b   1.000
_cell.length_c   1.000
_cell.angle_alpha   90.00
_cell.angle_beta   90.00
_cell.angle_gamma   90.00
#
_symmetry.space_group_name_H-M   'P 1'
#
loop_
_entity.id
_entity.type
_entity.pdbx_description
1 polymer ?
#
loop_
_entity_poly.entity_id
_entity_poly.type
_entity_poly.pdbx_seq_one_letter_code
_entity_poly.pdbx_strand_id
1 'polypeptide(L)'
;MKRGFLLPKDKQRIPVRNQHDEASPSSTAAVFRAIRLQHWGGIALPRELHVGVYAFVTPVWCLKPPLPSPLSGAVLQHHTELVIDSSNTRQRRFWGSMTPQTAYELGKQMINLKCLIHRFPQTPDGAEGIAAGHHYVANGWCRGLVIALVEGHVAGRQAAREKERPGTTMAVGSLRSLTFKAVVLPGSGPREIAQLADINSNPPAAAPSQSISLPALTDVKGVRRGHVVIEGRGWSMPAVERVIVRYPGAELPDIRPFVATTRSLIDLFVVLVPPSQLAELLELIPVGQQGGPGPLARFQNMNYIKLYEIESIAICRDGLSRLQKCLVDRGCLKSLRFLRIEVHRSDCHWLLLNDYATFKALASLIDATCSPLSEVKCYVCPSGGEIRDIPLTHLLAYTRFGKLPDCGPQLLSALLTCYNVRMKPQRRPPGSPSVESCIQGTPPSAYHYAWTVTQDQVTRPYNGPIDKSLVGNLSLGACGVPSSSGFSMSIECEQGWTPLADAIPPEPPEFKAFKADGLVRVKSLTVKSRIGLGVAKMLLRRGPELEDMQLMDMAPSDVLSLLRCAFVWKTPEKLALERLHQEGGWQTEISLGIQQRFQKVKTLCVKGEVAACFAAATMPHMSAIREFTICANETEARQALVNGSGATIPRLSLGGASDGRQDLIKAEDERDGLTLGDWKDELPHINTLVMHLDVPSADVVDPGVFILSSIWSVLEIESISVLRLVLPHRSHLDALNKAIERRFSEIEGNVYSVEEMLCLKIGIPALRKAAFAHSVRPRLAHQGLASMFERYLPSHPLYVSAEALAIDFAGRVRAALPMTVIDPPYAPQRLKAPLMAAMERHGLAMEPIMRLHGDGPCLPSPSVIASASQLMAVLQKTGKQIADIEPLYEASVHGFAYTDMHDCVGDASCLLFLVRANGDAHGFFIDASLLPPPLDHLKQYAADVLIFKASGASQPTFQSPSVTSQCVTVLKADATSPLRAKVVLGQCHVEKWEGFLGLWAPSPSVLAAGVGCMVRVRWEGAVRSIPADEIEVLRLVVS
;
A
#
# COMPACT_ATOMS: atom_id res chain seq x y z
N MET A 1 31.91 43.25 -59.71
CA MET A 1 32.06 43.59 -58.27
C MET A 1 30.67 43.49 -57.62
N LYS A 2 30.19 42.35 -57.10
CA LYS A 2 30.49 41.57 -55.88
C LYS A 2 30.22 42.26 -54.53
N ARG A 3 28.96 42.20 -54.06
CA ARG A 3 28.47 42.05 -52.67
C ARG A 3 27.03 41.48 -52.79
N GLY A 4 26.55 40.39 -52.20
CA GLY A 4 27.01 39.59 -51.07
C GLY A 4 26.04 39.71 -49.90
N PHE A 5 24.78 39.27 -50.04
CA PHE A 5 23.82 39.15 -48.94
C PHE A 5 23.19 37.76 -48.88
N LEU A 6 23.16 37.23 -47.66
CA LEU A 6 22.85 35.87 -47.24
C LEU A 6 21.34 35.57 -47.33
N LEU A 7 21.00 34.42 -47.89
CA LEU A 7 19.69 33.76 -47.76
C LEU A 7 19.74 32.68 -46.67
N PRO A 8 18.65 32.43 -45.92
CA PRO A 8 18.61 31.45 -44.85
C PRO A 8 18.46 30.03 -45.41
N LYS A 9 19.20 29.08 -44.82
CA LYS A 9 19.04 27.64 -45.07
C LYS A 9 18.05 27.04 -44.07
N ASP A 10 16.78 26.98 -44.43
CA ASP A 10 15.86 25.98 -43.89
C ASP A 10 15.87 24.75 -44.81
N LYS A 11 16.67 23.75 -44.43
CA LYS A 11 16.56 22.40 -45.00
C LYS A 11 15.52 21.63 -44.20
N GLN A 12 14.27 21.66 -44.64
CA GLN A 12 13.33 20.58 -44.36
C GLN A 12 13.92 19.29 -44.96
N ARG A 13 14.30 18.35 -44.08
CA ARG A 13 14.56 16.96 -44.47
C ARG A 13 13.22 16.33 -44.84
N ILE A 14 12.97 16.22 -46.13
CA ILE A 14 11.98 15.28 -46.69
C ILE A 14 12.41 13.88 -46.25
N PRO A 15 11.52 13.06 -45.63
CA PRO A 15 11.85 11.69 -45.34
C PRO A 15 11.93 10.92 -46.67
N VAL A 16 13.14 10.51 -47.04
CA VAL A 16 13.33 9.52 -48.10
C VAL A 16 12.78 8.21 -47.56
N ARG A 17 11.50 7.98 -47.86
CA ARG A 17 10.83 6.70 -47.67
C ARG A 17 11.42 5.77 -48.72
N ASN A 18 12.41 4.97 -48.35
CA ASN A 18 12.87 3.83 -49.13
C ASN A 18 11.75 2.78 -49.16
N GLN A 19 10.74 3.01 -49.97
CA GLN A 19 9.90 1.94 -50.51
C GLN A 19 10.72 1.27 -51.61
N HIS A 20 11.54 0.30 -51.20
CA HIS A 20 11.76 -0.83 -52.08
C HIS A 20 10.43 -1.59 -52.09
N ASP A 21 9.62 -1.32 -53.12
CA ASP A 21 8.50 -2.19 -53.47
C ASP A 21 9.12 -3.56 -53.83
N GLU A 22 9.22 -4.43 -52.83
CA GLU A 22 9.29 -5.87 -53.06
C GLU A 22 8.06 -6.21 -53.91
N ALA A 23 8.31 -6.64 -55.15
CA ALA A 23 7.27 -7.14 -56.03
C ALA A 23 6.39 -8.12 -55.22
N SER A 24 5.11 -7.78 -55.07
CA SER A 24 4.16 -8.56 -54.29
C SER A 24 4.29 -10.04 -54.68
N PRO A 25 4.46 -10.99 -53.74
CA PRO A 25 4.54 -12.42 -54.06
C PRO A 25 3.34 -12.92 -54.89
N SER A 26 2.25 -12.15 -54.95
CA SER A 26 1.11 -12.34 -55.84
C SER A 26 1.43 -12.21 -57.32
N SER A 27 2.25 -11.24 -57.75
CA SER A 27 2.57 -11.01 -59.18
C SER A 27 3.49 -12.10 -59.72
N THR A 28 4.50 -12.49 -58.96
CA THR A 28 5.37 -13.63 -59.27
C THR A 28 4.59 -14.95 -59.30
N ALA A 29 3.68 -15.17 -58.33
CA ALA A 29 2.80 -16.33 -58.33
C ALA A 29 1.81 -16.33 -59.52
N ALA A 30 1.33 -15.17 -59.96
CA ALA A 30 0.46 -15.03 -61.13
C ALA A 30 1.20 -15.36 -62.43
N VAL A 31 2.44 -14.90 -62.60
CA VAL A 31 3.30 -15.26 -63.74
C VAL A 31 3.57 -16.77 -63.77
N PHE A 32 3.90 -17.39 -62.64
CA PHE A 32 4.11 -18.84 -62.59
C PHE A 32 2.83 -19.66 -62.76
N ARG A 33 1.69 -19.14 -62.30
CA ARG A 33 0.38 -19.75 -62.54
C ARG A 33 0.02 -19.66 -64.03
N ALA A 34 0.30 -18.53 -64.69
CA ALA A 34 0.15 -18.38 -66.14
C ALA A 34 1.07 -19.35 -66.92
N ILE A 35 2.34 -19.45 -66.53
CA ILE A 35 3.30 -20.39 -67.14
C ILE A 35 2.87 -21.87 -66.94
N ARG A 36 2.29 -22.23 -65.78
CA ARG A 36 1.76 -23.59 -65.55
C ARG A 36 0.48 -23.87 -66.32
N LEU A 37 -0.43 -22.89 -66.40
CA LEU A 37 -1.73 -23.05 -67.05
C LEU A 37 -1.59 -23.15 -68.58
N GLN A 38 -0.58 -22.51 -69.18
CA GLN A 38 -0.39 -22.53 -70.63
C GLN A 38 0.14 -23.85 -71.22
N HIS A 39 0.38 -24.89 -70.42
CA HIS A 39 1.00 -26.16 -70.85
C HIS A 39 2.34 -25.97 -71.59
N TRP A 40 3.42 -26.47 -70.99
CA TRP A 40 4.79 -26.37 -71.52
C TRP A 40 5.02 -26.98 -72.92
N GLY A 41 4.02 -27.63 -73.51
CA GLY A 41 4.14 -28.31 -74.81
C GLY A 41 4.37 -27.39 -76.02
N GLY A 42 4.19 -26.07 -75.89
CA GLY A 42 4.27 -25.13 -77.02
C GLY A 42 5.55 -24.29 -77.12
N ILE A 43 6.42 -24.27 -76.10
CA ILE A 43 7.64 -23.44 -76.10
C ILE A 43 8.84 -24.35 -76.39
N ALA A 44 9.43 -24.23 -77.58
CA ALA A 44 10.65 -24.93 -77.95
C ALA A 44 11.86 -24.34 -77.22
N LEU A 45 12.07 -24.75 -75.97
CA LEU A 45 13.30 -24.47 -75.23
C LEU A 45 14.33 -25.57 -75.55
N PRO A 46 15.62 -25.23 -75.75
CA PRO A 46 16.71 -26.19 -75.77
C PRO A 46 16.62 -27.13 -74.56
N ARG A 47 16.90 -28.44 -74.75
CA ARG A 47 16.77 -29.46 -73.69
C ARG A 47 17.59 -29.10 -72.44
N GLU A 48 18.67 -28.36 -72.63
CA GLU A 48 19.59 -27.88 -71.60
C GLU A 48 18.94 -26.82 -70.69
N LEU A 49 18.00 -26.02 -71.21
CA LEU A 49 17.28 -25.00 -70.44
C LEU A 49 16.06 -25.58 -69.70
N HIS A 50 15.50 -26.70 -70.17
CA HIS A 50 14.32 -27.30 -69.54
C HIS A 50 14.56 -27.64 -68.06
N VAL A 51 15.71 -28.21 -67.71
CA VAL A 51 16.00 -28.60 -66.32
C VAL A 51 16.14 -27.36 -65.42
N GLY A 52 16.85 -26.34 -65.89
CA GLY A 52 17.05 -25.10 -65.14
C GLY A 52 15.75 -24.34 -64.90
N VAL A 53 14.91 -24.19 -65.93
CA VAL A 53 13.62 -23.51 -65.75
C VAL A 53 12.65 -24.38 -64.95
N TYR A 54 12.65 -25.71 -65.13
CA TYR A 54 11.84 -26.62 -64.32
C TYR A 54 12.21 -26.54 -62.83
N ALA A 55 13.49 -26.45 -62.50
CA ALA A 55 13.98 -26.22 -61.14
C ALA A 55 13.57 -24.87 -60.57
N PHE A 56 13.54 -23.83 -61.41
CA PHE A 56 13.11 -22.50 -61.00
C PHE A 56 11.62 -22.43 -60.69
N VAL A 57 10.76 -23.12 -61.47
CA VAL A 57 9.29 -23.05 -61.33
C VAL A 57 8.69 -24.13 -60.44
N THR A 58 9.44 -25.18 -60.12
CA THR A 58 8.92 -26.34 -59.38
C THR A 58 9.55 -26.38 -57.99
N PRO A 59 8.86 -25.86 -56.96
CA PRO A 59 9.37 -25.97 -55.61
C PRO A 59 9.45 -27.45 -55.22
N VAL A 60 10.42 -27.79 -54.36
CA VAL A 60 10.71 -29.18 -53.96
C VAL A 60 9.48 -29.96 -53.51
N TRP A 61 8.55 -29.31 -52.81
CA TRP A 61 7.29 -29.93 -52.32
C TRP A 61 6.25 -30.23 -53.42
N CYS A 62 6.48 -29.80 -54.66
CA CYS A 62 5.69 -30.19 -55.84
C CYS A 62 6.24 -31.42 -56.56
N LEU A 63 7.45 -31.89 -56.23
CA LEU A 63 8.02 -33.09 -56.85
C LEU A 63 7.25 -34.33 -56.36
N LYS A 64 6.81 -35.18 -57.29
CA LYS A 64 6.08 -36.41 -56.96
C LYS A 64 7.04 -37.43 -56.34
N PRO A 65 6.73 -38.02 -55.17
CA PRO A 65 7.42 -39.21 -54.67
C PRO A 65 7.25 -40.39 -55.65
N PRO A 66 8.18 -41.37 -55.67
CA PRO A 66 9.39 -41.43 -54.84
C PRO A 66 10.49 -40.50 -55.36
N LEU A 67 11.00 -39.65 -54.47
CA LEU A 67 12.30 -38.99 -54.67
C LEU A 67 13.36 -40.00 -54.20
N PRO A 68 14.40 -40.32 -55.00
CA PRO A 68 14.86 -39.61 -56.20
C PRO A 68 14.66 -40.33 -57.56
N SER A 69 14.35 -39.56 -58.62
CA SER A 69 14.49 -39.93 -60.03
C SER A 69 15.69 -39.21 -60.68
N PRO A 70 16.24 -39.67 -61.83
CA PRO A 70 17.33 -38.96 -62.52
C PRO A 70 16.99 -37.50 -62.85
N LEU A 71 15.75 -37.25 -63.29
CA LEU A 71 15.27 -35.92 -63.63
C LEU A 71 15.12 -35.03 -62.39
N SER A 72 14.57 -35.57 -61.29
CA SER A 72 14.51 -34.80 -60.03
C SER A 72 15.91 -34.53 -59.48
N GLY A 73 16.86 -35.44 -59.65
CA GLY A 73 18.26 -35.23 -59.26
C GLY A 73 18.88 -34.03 -59.97
N ALA A 74 18.75 -33.96 -61.30
CA ALA A 74 19.23 -32.81 -62.09
C ALA A 74 18.55 -31.50 -61.65
N VAL A 75 17.23 -31.53 -61.42
CA VAL A 75 16.46 -30.38 -60.93
C VAL A 75 16.90 -29.91 -59.54
N LEU A 76 17.13 -30.85 -58.62
CA LEU A 76 17.52 -30.56 -57.24
C LEU A 76 18.94 -30.00 -57.14
N GLN A 77 19.83 -30.36 -58.06
CA GLN A 77 21.16 -29.76 -58.15
C GLN A 77 21.11 -28.25 -58.46
N HIS A 78 20.05 -27.73 -59.08
CA HIS A 78 19.92 -26.29 -59.33
C HIS A 78 19.34 -25.50 -58.14
N HIS A 79 18.82 -26.17 -57.11
CA HIS A 79 18.26 -25.49 -55.95
C HIS A 79 19.37 -24.96 -55.03
N THR A 80 19.40 -23.64 -54.87
CA THR A 80 20.34 -22.96 -53.96
C THR A 80 19.70 -22.57 -52.63
N GLU A 81 18.37 -22.60 -52.54
CA GLU A 81 17.62 -22.32 -51.32
C GLU A 81 16.53 -23.36 -51.10
N LEU A 82 16.35 -23.78 -49.86
CA LEU A 82 15.27 -24.66 -49.45
C LEU A 82 14.54 -24.07 -48.24
N VAL A 83 13.21 -24.06 -48.30
CA VAL A 83 12.34 -23.61 -47.20
C VAL A 83 11.45 -24.78 -46.74
N ILE A 84 11.57 -25.16 -45.47
CA ILE A 84 10.67 -26.08 -44.78
C ILE A 84 9.65 -25.22 -44.05
N ASP A 85 8.46 -25.02 -44.64
CA ASP A 85 7.49 -24.02 -44.18
C ASP A 85 6.22 -24.66 -43.58
N SER A 86 5.93 -24.32 -42.33
CA SER A 86 4.70 -24.71 -41.64
C SER A 86 3.52 -23.75 -41.88
N SER A 87 3.74 -22.54 -42.42
CA SER A 87 2.67 -21.54 -42.64
C SER A 87 1.58 -22.06 -43.58
N ASN A 88 1.97 -22.84 -44.58
CA ASN A 88 1.07 -23.37 -45.59
C ASN A 88 0.69 -24.81 -45.25
N THR A 89 -0.60 -25.10 -45.11
CA THR A 89 -1.11 -26.44 -44.76
C THR A 89 -0.61 -27.54 -45.69
N ARG A 90 -0.48 -27.28 -47.00
CA ARG A 90 0.02 -28.28 -47.97
C ARG A 90 1.51 -28.56 -47.77
N GLN A 91 2.32 -27.53 -47.59
CA GLN A 91 3.75 -27.70 -47.31
C GLN A 91 3.96 -28.38 -45.95
N ARG A 92 3.19 -27.97 -44.93
CA ARG A 92 3.23 -28.56 -43.60
C ARG A 92 2.95 -30.06 -43.63
N ARG A 93 1.93 -30.51 -44.38
CA ARG A 93 1.64 -31.94 -44.59
C ARG A 93 2.75 -32.65 -45.34
N PHE A 94 3.24 -32.05 -46.43
CA PHE A 94 4.34 -32.62 -47.22
C PHE A 94 5.57 -32.89 -46.35
N TRP A 95 6.06 -31.87 -45.64
CA TRP A 95 7.22 -32.00 -44.77
C TRP A 95 6.92 -32.91 -43.57
N GLY A 96 5.73 -32.81 -42.96
CA GLY A 96 5.36 -33.68 -41.84
C GLY A 96 5.26 -35.16 -42.20
N SER A 97 4.99 -35.49 -43.46
CA SER A 97 4.95 -36.89 -43.94
C SER A 97 6.31 -37.43 -44.41
N MET A 98 7.30 -36.56 -44.62
CA MET A 98 8.62 -36.97 -45.10
C MET A 98 9.43 -37.59 -43.98
N THR A 99 10.04 -38.76 -44.21
CA THR A 99 10.92 -39.38 -43.22
C THR A 99 12.31 -38.71 -43.21
N PRO A 100 13.05 -38.73 -42.09
CA PRO A 100 14.44 -38.28 -42.06
C PRO A 100 15.33 -38.98 -43.09
N GLN A 101 15.13 -40.27 -43.37
CA GLN A 101 15.92 -40.98 -44.38
C GLN A 101 15.65 -40.44 -45.79
N THR A 102 14.38 -40.17 -46.13
CA THR A 102 14.04 -39.55 -47.42
C THR A 102 14.64 -38.15 -47.52
N ALA A 103 14.62 -37.38 -46.44
CA ALA A 103 15.22 -36.05 -46.36
C ALA A 103 16.75 -36.10 -46.53
N TYR A 104 17.42 -37.12 -46.01
CA TYR A 104 18.84 -37.36 -46.23
C TYR A 104 19.16 -37.64 -47.71
N GLU A 105 18.41 -38.53 -48.36
CA GLU A 105 18.60 -38.79 -49.80
C GLU A 105 18.29 -37.58 -50.67
N LEU A 106 17.27 -36.79 -50.30
CA LEU A 106 16.97 -35.51 -50.93
C LEU A 106 18.16 -34.54 -50.80
N GLY A 107 18.73 -34.43 -49.59
CA GLY A 107 19.93 -33.62 -49.32
C GLY A 107 21.10 -33.99 -50.23
N LYS A 108 21.35 -35.29 -50.43
CA LYS A 108 22.42 -35.79 -51.33
C LYS A 108 22.32 -35.29 -52.76
N GLN A 109 21.12 -34.93 -53.22
CA GLN A 109 20.94 -34.41 -54.57
C GLN A 109 21.10 -32.89 -54.66
N MET A 110 20.92 -32.17 -53.54
CA MET A 110 20.96 -30.72 -53.47
C MET A 110 22.39 -30.19 -53.27
N ILE A 111 23.34 -30.61 -54.11
CA ILE A 111 24.78 -30.31 -53.94
C ILE A 111 25.15 -28.82 -54.08
N ASN A 112 24.23 -27.97 -54.57
CA ASN A 112 24.42 -26.52 -54.66
C ASN A 112 23.60 -25.73 -53.63
N LEU A 113 23.04 -26.40 -52.62
CA LEU A 113 22.30 -25.74 -51.54
C LEU A 113 23.20 -24.72 -50.83
N LYS A 114 22.72 -23.48 -50.73
CA LYS A 114 23.38 -22.34 -50.06
C LYS A 114 22.61 -21.86 -48.85
N CYS A 115 21.30 -22.01 -48.83
CA CYS A 115 20.45 -21.53 -47.74
C CYS A 115 19.39 -22.57 -47.37
N LEU A 116 19.25 -22.87 -46.08
CA LEU A 116 18.19 -23.71 -45.54
C LEU A 116 17.40 -22.92 -44.48
N ILE A 117 16.10 -22.72 -44.74
CA ILE A 117 15.20 -21.98 -43.86
C ILE A 117 14.16 -22.94 -43.29
N HIS A 118 14.18 -23.11 -41.97
CA HIS A 118 13.21 -23.88 -41.21
C HIS A 118 12.20 -22.95 -40.54
N ARG A 119 10.96 -22.97 -41.03
CA ARG A 119 9.83 -22.16 -40.56
C ARG A 119 8.87 -23.02 -39.74
N PHE A 120 9.08 -23.12 -38.44
CA PHE A 120 8.31 -23.98 -37.53
C PHE A 120 7.10 -23.25 -36.92
N PRO A 121 6.05 -23.98 -36.48
CA PRO A 121 4.80 -23.36 -36.07
C PRO A 121 4.83 -22.82 -34.63
N GLN A 122 4.05 -21.75 -34.41
CA GLN A 122 3.89 -21.03 -33.15
C GLN A 122 2.41 -20.58 -33.00
N THR A 123 1.90 -20.51 -31.76
CA THR A 123 0.56 -19.95 -31.48
C THR A 123 0.53 -18.42 -31.65
N PRO A 124 -0.65 -17.82 -31.89
CA PRO A 124 -0.83 -16.38 -31.69
C PRO A 124 -0.46 -15.96 -30.26
N ASP A 125 -0.11 -14.69 -30.08
CA ASP A 125 0.06 -14.08 -28.76
C ASP A 125 -1.28 -14.09 -28.01
N GLY A 126 -1.26 -14.53 -26.74
CA GLY A 126 -2.48 -14.64 -25.92
C GLY A 126 -3.51 -15.64 -26.47
N ALA A 127 -3.08 -16.66 -27.22
CA ALA A 127 -3.96 -17.75 -27.65
C ALA A 127 -4.66 -18.42 -26.45
N GLU A 128 -5.79 -19.10 -26.69
CA GLU A 128 -6.57 -19.74 -25.64
C GLU A 128 -5.70 -20.64 -24.73
N GLY A 129 -5.69 -20.34 -23.42
CA GLY A 129 -4.85 -21.02 -22.43
C GLY A 129 -3.43 -20.45 -22.28
N ILE A 130 -3.09 -19.34 -22.93
CA ILE A 130 -1.81 -18.63 -22.83
C ILE A 130 -2.04 -17.20 -22.37
N ALA A 131 -1.25 -16.72 -21.41
CA ALA A 131 -1.31 -15.33 -20.95
C ALA A 131 -0.95 -14.35 -22.08
N ALA A 132 -1.54 -13.15 -22.08
CA ALA A 132 -1.15 -12.08 -23.00
C ALA A 132 0.36 -11.80 -22.92
N GLY A 133 1.00 -11.56 -24.06
CA GLY A 133 2.45 -11.42 -24.20
C GLY A 133 3.21 -12.75 -24.33
N HIS A 134 2.52 -13.89 -24.22
CA HIS A 134 3.14 -15.22 -24.29
C HIS A 134 2.62 -16.02 -25.50
N HIS A 135 3.43 -16.98 -25.95
CA HIS A 135 3.11 -17.86 -27.06
C HIS A 135 3.78 -19.23 -26.88
N TYR A 136 3.21 -20.27 -27.46
CA TYR A 136 3.76 -21.63 -27.47
C TYR A 136 4.36 -21.95 -28.84
N VAL A 137 5.45 -22.72 -28.87
CA VAL A 137 6.29 -22.91 -30.07
C VAL A 137 6.65 -24.38 -30.26
N ALA A 138 6.45 -24.90 -31.47
CA ALA A 138 6.80 -26.28 -31.84
C ALA A 138 8.25 -26.39 -32.35
N ASN A 139 9.24 -26.15 -31.49
CA ASN A 139 10.67 -26.17 -31.89
C ASN A 139 11.13 -27.54 -32.46
N GLY A 140 10.43 -28.63 -32.15
CA GLY A 140 10.74 -29.96 -32.66
C GLY A 140 10.18 -30.28 -34.05
N TRP A 141 9.17 -29.56 -34.54
CA TRP A 141 8.53 -29.86 -35.82
C TRP A 141 9.58 -29.89 -36.95
N CYS A 142 9.68 -31.00 -37.69
CA CYS A 142 10.60 -31.20 -38.82
C CYS A 142 12.10 -30.94 -38.54
N ARG A 143 12.53 -30.85 -37.29
CA ARG A 143 13.95 -30.65 -36.92
C ARG A 143 14.84 -31.79 -37.41
N GLY A 144 14.36 -33.02 -37.32
CA GLY A 144 15.06 -34.20 -37.84
C GLY A 144 15.29 -34.15 -39.35
N LEU A 145 14.36 -33.54 -40.09
CA LEU A 145 14.51 -33.35 -41.54
C LEU A 145 15.57 -32.33 -41.87
N VAL A 146 15.65 -31.22 -41.11
CA VAL A 146 16.71 -30.21 -41.27
C VAL A 146 18.08 -30.87 -41.11
N ILE A 147 18.26 -31.66 -40.06
CA ILE A 147 19.51 -32.37 -39.77
C ILE A 147 19.84 -33.35 -40.90
N ALA A 148 18.88 -34.18 -41.28
CA ALA A 148 19.05 -35.16 -42.35
C ALA A 148 19.42 -34.50 -43.70
N LEU A 149 18.75 -33.40 -44.06
CA LEU A 149 19.03 -32.65 -45.30
C LEU A 149 20.45 -32.10 -45.32
N VAL A 150 20.93 -31.55 -44.21
CA VAL A 150 22.29 -31.00 -44.10
C VAL A 150 23.33 -32.12 -44.22
N GLU A 151 23.13 -33.23 -43.51
CA GLU A 151 24.03 -34.39 -43.56
C GLU A 151 24.06 -35.03 -44.95
N GLY A 152 22.89 -35.18 -45.56
CA GLY A 152 22.75 -35.65 -46.93
C GLY A 152 23.45 -34.72 -47.92
N HIS A 153 23.26 -33.41 -47.78
CA HIS A 153 23.91 -32.40 -48.62
C HIS A 153 25.44 -32.53 -48.60
N VAL A 154 26.03 -32.67 -47.40
CA VAL A 154 27.48 -32.85 -47.26
C VAL A 154 27.93 -34.14 -47.95
N ALA A 155 27.25 -35.27 -47.71
CA ALA A 155 27.58 -36.55 -48.32
C ALA A 155 27.47 -36.52 -49.86
N GLY A 156 26.38 -35.94 -50.38
CA GLY A 156 26.17 -35.82 -51.83
C GLY A 156 27.22 -34.95 -52.50
N ARG A 157 27.64 -33.89 -51.83
CA ARG A 157 28.66 -32.97 -52.34
C ARG A 157 30.06 -33.55 -52.30
N GLN A 158 30.38 -34.33 -51.27
CA GLN A 158 31.61 -35.12 -51.22
C GLN A 158 31.66 -36.11 -52.38
N ALA A 159 30.58 -36.87 -52.61
CA ALA A 159 30.49 -37.81 -53.73
C ALA A 159 30.56 -37.11 -55.10
N ALA A 160 29.97 -35.93 -55.25
CA ALA A 160 30.09 -35.14 -56.48
C ALA A 160 31.54 -34.69 -56.72
N ARG A 161 32.26 -34.28 -55.67
CA ARG A 161 33.66 -33.88 -55.76
C ARG A 161 34.58 -35.03 -56.10
N GLU A 162 34.33 -36.22 -55.57
CA GLU A 162 35.11 -37.43 -55.90
C GLU A 162 34.92 -37.85 -57.36
N LYS A 163 33.75 -37.57 -57.95
CA LYS A 163 33.45 -37.82 -59.37
C LYS A 163 34.06 -36.78 -60.30
N GLU A 164 34.13 -35.52 -59.87
CA GLU A 164 34.80 -34.48 -60.63
C GLU A 164 36.33 -34.66 -60.53
N ARG A 165 37.00 -34.83 -61.68
CA ARG A 165 38.46 -35.08 -61.73
C ARG A 165 39.25 -34.01 -60.94
N PRO A 166 40.49 -34.30 -60.47
CA PRO A 166 41.29 -33.42 -59.60
C PRO A 166 41.58 -31.97 -60.08
N GLY A 167 41.10 -31.55 -61.26
CA GLY A 167 41.27 -30.20 -61.81
C GLY A 167 40.01 -29.30 -61.77
N THR A 168 38.91 -29.76 -61.18
CA THR A 168 37.68 -28.96 -61.07
C THR A 168 37.69 -28.02 -59.86
N THR A 169 37.05 -26.86 -60.00
CA THR A 169 37.04 -25.75 -59.04
C THR A 169 35.92 -25.84 -57.99
N MET A 170 35.23 -26.98 -57.85
CA MET A 170 34.10 -27.08 -56.93
C MET A 170 34.57 -26.95 -55.46
N ALA A 171 34.03 -25.94 -54.76
CA ALA A 171 34.40 -25.63 -53.38
C ALA A 171 34.08 -26.78 -52.40
N VAL A 172 34.74 -26.82 -51.23
CA VAL A 172 34.53 -27.89 -50.22
C VAL A 172 33.19 -27.78 -49.48
N GLY A 173 32.64 -26.55 -49.31
CA GLY A 173 31.29 -26.27 -48.76
C GLY A 173 30.44 -25.41 -49.71
N SER A 174 29.10 -25.55 -49.72
CA SER A 174 28.19 -24.59 -50.39
C SER A 174 27.11 -24.02 -49.49
N LEU A 175 26.65 -24.76 -48.46
CA LEU A 175 25.67 -24.25 -47.50
C LEU A 175 26.27 -23.08 -46.72
N ARG A 176 25.71 -21.88 -46.88
CA ARG A 176 26.16 -20.62 -46.28
C ARG A 176 25.29 -20.17 -45.11
N SER A 177 23.99 -20.46 -45.13
CA SER A 177 23.08 -20.04 -44.07
C SER A 177 22.10 -21.13 -43.64
N LEU A 178 21.87 -21.19 -42.33
CA LEU A 178 20.86 -21.99 -41.67
C LEU A 178 19.97 -21.05 -40.83
N THR A 179 18.69 -20.94 -41.16
CA THR A 179 17.76 -20.01 -40.49
C THR A 179 16.58 -20.76 -39.90
N PHE A 180 16.31 -20.53 -38.64
CA PHE A 180 15.18 -21.05 -37.89
C PHE A 180 14.22 -19.91 -37.56
N LYS A 181 12.97 -20.01 -37.98
CA LYS A 181 11.98 -18.93 -37.85
C LYS A 181 10.67 -19.49 -37.32
N ALA A 182 10.15 -18.89 -36.27
CA ALA A 182 8.81 -19.19 -35.81
C ALA A 182 7.78 -18.52 -36.73
N VAL A 183 6.67 -19.23 -36.99
CA VAL A 183 5.57 -18.77 -37.83
C VAL A 183 4.27 -18.95 -37.07
N VAL A 184 3.52 -17.85 -36.93
CA VAL A 184 2.21 -17.87 -36.27
C VAL A 184 1.22 -18.67 -37.13
N LEU A 185 0.58 -19.68 -36.53
CA LEU A 185 -0.55 -20.39 -37.12
C LEU A 185 -1.86 -19.86 -36.53
N PRO A 186 -2.67 -19.12 -37.32
CA PRO A 186 -3.94 -18.60 -36.83
C PRO A 186 -4.88 -19.74 -36.44
N GLY A 187 -5.55 -19.61 -35.29
CA GLY A 187 -6.51 -20.61 -34.78
C GLY A 187 -5.89 -21.83 -34.11
N SER A 188 -4.56 -21.95 -34.05
CA SER A 188 -3.89 -23.05 -33.36
C SER A 188 -3.70 -22.76 -31.87
N GLY A 189 -4.21 -23.66 -31.03
CA GLY A 189 -4.00 -23.63 -29.57
C GLY A 189 -2.72 -24.37 -29.13
N PRO A 190 -2.34 -24.27 -27.84
CA PRO A 190 -1.12 -24.90 -27.30
C PRO A 190 -1.02 -26.40 -27.59
N ARG A 191 -2.14 -27.12 -27.49
CA ARG A 191 -2.21 -28.57 -27.70
C ARG A 191 -1.90 -28.97 -29.13
N GLU A 192 -2.42 -28.24 -30.13
CA GLU A 192 -2.13 -28.52 -31.53
C GLU A 192 -0.64 -28.27 -31.84
N ILE A 193 -0.10 -27.15 -31.37
CA ILE A 193 1.33 -26.84 -31.56
C ILE A 193 2.23 -27.86 -30.85
N ALA A 194 1.84 -28.35 -29.67
CA ALA A 194 2.56 -29.43 -28.98
C ALA A 194 2.60 -30.72 -29.81
N GLN A 195 1.47 -31.14 -30.40
CA GLN A 195 1.44 -32.31 -31.28
C GLN A 195 2.32 -32.15 -32.53
N LEU A 196 2.36 -30.94 -33.09
CA LEU A 196 3.25 -30.64 -34.22
C LEU A 196 4.73 -30.73 -33.83
N ALA A 197 5.08 -30.47 -32.57
CA ALA A 197 6.47 -30.49 -32.11
C ALA A 197 7.10 -31.89 -32.21
N ASP A 198 6.31 -32.97 -32.17
CA ASP A 198 6.82 -34.34 -32.22
C ASP A 198 7.01 -34.86 -33.65
N ILE A 199 6.42 -34.21 -34.65
CA ILE A 199 6.47 -34.65 -36.05
C ILE A 199 7.89 -34.48 -36.60
N ASN A 200 8.56 -35.60 -36.89
CA ASN A 200 9.93 -35.64 -37.42
C ASN A 200 10.93 -34.83 -36.57
N SER A 201 10.79 -34.89 -35.25
CA SER A 201 11.63 -34.14 -34.31
C SER A 201 13.00 -34.77 -34.07
N ASN A 202 13.13 -36.07 -34.31
CA ASN A 202 14.34 -36.84 -34.11
C ASN A 202 15.18 -36.90 -35.40
N PRO A 203 16.51 -36.75 -35.29
CA PRO A 203 17.40 -36.92 -36.43
C PRO A 203 17.39 -38.37 -36.94
N PRO A 204 18.03 -38.67 -38.09
CA PRO A 204 18.23 -40.04 -38.53
C PRO A 204 18.83 -40.92 -37.42
N ALA A 205 18.28 -42.12 -37.25
CA ALA A 205 18.65 -43.03 -36.16
C ALA A 205 20.14 -43.42 -36.20
N ALA A 206 20.69 -43.58 -37.41
CA ALA A 206 22.13 -43.73 -37.58
C ALA A 206 22.81 -42.35 -37.51
N ALA A 207 23.79 -42.21 -36.63
CA ALA A 207 24.74 -41.11 -36.70
C ALA A 207 25.56 -41.22 -38.00
N PRO A 208 26.04 -40.11 -38.57
CA PRO A 208 26.92 -40.17 -39.72
C PRO A 208 28.19 -40.96 -39.39
N SER A 209 28.61 -41.85 -40.29
CA SER A 209 29.85 -42.62 -40.13
C SER A 209 31.12 -41.76 -40.26
N GLN A 210 30.99 -40.55 -40.80
CA GLN A 210 32.06 -39.57 -40.99
C GLN A 210 31.67 -38.23 -40.36
N SER A 211 32.67 -37.47 -39.88
CA SER A 211 32.44 -36.11 -39.38
C SER A 211 31.86 -35.22 -40.48
N ILE A 212 30.79 -34.49 -40.15
CA ILE A 212 30.09 -33.62 -41.10
C ILE A 212 30.76 -32.26 -41.12
N SER A 213 31.50 -31.94 -42.19
CA SER A 213 32.16 -30.63 -42.33
C SER A 213 31.31 -29.67 -43.15
N LEU A 214 31.04 -28.49 -42.60
CA LEU A 214 30.27 -27.40 -43.19
C LEU A 214 31.15 -26.14 -43.36
N PRO A 215 32.19 -26.18 -44.21
CA PRO A 215 33.20 -25.13 -44.26
C PRO A 215 32.75 -23.84 -44.97
N ALA A 216 31.53 -23.82 -45.54
CA ALA A 216 30.95 -22.62 -46.14
C ALA A 216 29.86 -21.97 -45.26
N LEU A 217 29.46 -22.61 -44.15
CA LEU A 217 28.37 -22.11 -43.32
C LEU A 217 28.89 -20.90 -42.52
N THR A 218 28.40 -19.72 -42.85
CA THR A 218 28.79 -18.46 -42.19
C THR A 218 27.71 -17.95 -41.23
N ASP A 219 26.46 -18.35 -41.45
CA ASP A 219 25.29 -17.73 -40.82
C ASP A 219 24.33 -18.74 -40.20
N VAL A 220 24.17 -18.70 -38.87
CA VAL A 220 23.15 -19.47 -38.16
C VAL A 220 22.22 -18.52 -37.42
N LYS A 221 20.92 -18.55 -37.74
CA LYS A 221 19.94 -17.60 -37.20
C LYS A 221 18.77 -18.33 -36.55
N GLY A 222 18.31 -17.81 -35.44
CA GLY A 222 17.11 -18.26 -34.74
C GLY A 222 17.26 -19.57 -33.97
N VAL A 223 18.46 -19.88 -33.47
CA VAL A 223 18.68 -21.07 -32.62
C VAL A 223 17.65 -21.13 -31.47
N ARG A 224 17.22 -22.34 -31.11
CA ARG A 224 16.11 -22.64 -30.20
C ARG A 224 16.36 -23.91 -29.41
N ARG A 225 15.51 -24.10 -28.39
CA ARG A 225 15.42 -25.32 -27.62
C ARG A 225 15.28 -26.57 -28.46
N GLY A 226 16.09 -27.57 -28.15
CA GLY A 226 16.14 -28.87 -28.81
C GLY A 226 17.09 -28.94 -30.00
N HIS A 227 17.88 -27.90 -30.29
CA HIS A 227 18.99 -28.00 -31.25
C HIS A 227 20.22 -28.70 -30.68
N VAL A 228 20.23 -28.97 -29.37
CA VAL A 228 21.22 -29.85 -28.72
C VAL A 228 21.36 -31.21 -29.40
N VAL A 229 20.33 -31.71 -30.10
CA VAL A 229 20.40 -32.99 -30.85
C VAL A 229 21.40 -32.99 -32.01
N ILE A 230 21.94 -31.82 -32.38
CA ILE A 230 23.05 -31.69 -33.33
C ILE A 230 24.39 -32.02 -32.64
N GLU A 231 24.48 -31.80 -31.33
CA GLU A 231 25.59 -32.28 -30.52
C GLU A 231 25.70 -33.80 -30.62
N GLY A 232 26.92 -34.32 -30.78
CA GLY A 232 27.17 -35.75 -31.00
C GLY A 232 27.01 -36.22 -32.44
N ARG A 233 26.50 -35.40 -33.38
CA ARG A 233 26.44 -35.76 -34.82
C ARG A 233 27.71 -35.43 -35.61
N GLY A 234 28.75 -34.96 -34.93
CA GLY A 234 30.07 -34.70 -35.53
C GLY A 234 30.13 -33.53 -36.50
N TRP A 235 29.23 -32.54 -36.35
CA TRP A 235 29.22 -31.35 -37.19
C TRP A 235 30.40 -30.42 -36.87
N SER A 236 31.12 -30.00 -37.91
CA SER A 236 32.25 -29.08 -37.86
C SER A 236 31.95 -27.86 -38.74
N MET A 237 31.96 -26.67 -38.16
CA MET A 237 31.47 -25.43 -38.75
C MET A 237 32.54 -24.31 -38.65
N PRO A 238 33.73 -24.50 -39.23
CA PRO A 238 34.89 -23.63 -38.99
C PRO A 238 34.70 -22.19 -39.49
N ALA A 239 33.80 -21.96 -40.44
CA ALA A 239 33.55 -20.68 -41.08
C ALA A 239 32.37 -19.90 -40.49
N VAL A 240 31.73 -20.38 -39.41
CA VAL A 240 30.56 -19.69 -38.83
C VAL A 240 30.99 -18.34 -38.27
N GLU A 241 30.54 -17.28 -38.92
CA GLU A 241 30.82 -15.90 -38.54
C GLU A 241 29.71 -15.35 -37.64
N ARG A 242 28.46 -15.78 -37.80
CA ARG A 242 27.30 -15.19 -37.10
C ARG A 242 26.40 -16.26 -36.53
N VAL A 243 26.18 -16.19 -35.21
CA VAL A 243 25.18 -17.00 -34.50
C VAL A 243 24.19 -16.07 -33.80
N ILE A 244 22.92 -16.15 -34.21
CA ILE A 244 21.87 -15.28 -33.69
C ILE A 244 20.79 -16.10 -32.97
N VAL A 245 20.60 -15.83 -31.69
CA VAL A 245 19.64 -16.47 -30.78
C VAL A 245 18.72 -15.37 -30.24
N ARG A 246 17.54 -15.19 -30.85
CA ARG A 246 16.65 -14.05 -30.53
C ARG A 246 15.69 -14.26 -29.37
N TYR A 247 15.64 -15.46 -28.78
CA TYR A 247 14.53 -15.86 -27.92
C TYR A 247 15.07 -16.33 -26.57
N PRO A 248 14.44 -15.90 -25.46
CA PRO A 248 14.93 -16.14 -24.10
C PRO A 248 14.85 -17.61 -23.63
N GLY A 249 14.30 -18.52 -24.44
CA GLY A 249 14.15 -19.94 -24.10
C GLY A 249 15.18 -20.88 -24.73
N ALA A 250 16.20 -20.38 -25.43
CA ALA A 250 17.29 -21.23 -25.90
C ALA A 250 18.31 -21.38 -24.77
N GLU A 251 18.64 -22.62 -24.42
CA GLU A 251 19.63 -22.89 -23.39
C GLU A 251 21.02 -22.98 -24.04
N LEU A 252 22.07 -22.87 -23.23
CA LEU A 252 23.45 -23.04 -23.73
C LEU A 252 23.63 -24.30 -24.59
N PRO A 253 23.15 -25.50 -24.19
CA PRO A 253 23.32 -26.72 -24.98
C PRO A 253 22.81 -26.63 -26.41
N ASP A 254 21.82 -25.78 -26.69
CA ASP A 254 21.29 -25.60 -28.05
C ASP A 254 22.22 -24.80 -28.96
N ILE A 255 23.08 -23.97 -28.36
CA ILE A 255 24.00 -23.06 -29.05
C ILE A 255 25.35 -23.73 -29.27
N ARG A 256 25.77 -24.60 -28.32
CA ARG A 256 27.07 -25.29 -28.33
C ARG A 256 27.44 -25.89 -29.68
N PRO A 257 26.56 -26.63 -30.39
CA PRO A 257 26.94 -27.28 -31.65
C PRO A 257 27.45 -26.29 -32.69
N PHE A 258 26.86 -25.09 -32.75
CA PHE A 258 27.17 -24.06 -33.75
C PHE A 258 28.41 -23.23 -33.41
N VAL A 259 28.82 -23.22 -32.15
CA VAL A 259 29.94 -22.39 -31.66
C VAL A 259 31.20 -23.23 -31.45
N ALA A 260 31.11 -24.46 -30.94
CA ALA A 260 32.26 -25.25 -30.49
C ALA A 260 33.35 -25.44 -31.56
N THR A 261 32.97 -25.53 -32.84
CA THR A 261 33.91 -25.82 -33.94
C THR A 261 34.25 -24.59 -34.80
N THR A 262 33.72 -23.40 -34.48
CA THR A 262 34.00 -22.19 -35.26
C THR A 262 35.42 -21.68 -35.07
N ARG A 263 35.97 -21.04 -36.11
CA ARG A 263 37.25 -20.32 -36.07
C ARG A 263 37.16 -18.89 -36.61
N SER A 264 35.94 -18.44 -36.94
CA SER A 264 35.71 -17.19 -37.67
C SER A 264 34.60 -16.34 -37.06
N LEU A 265 34.26 -16.57 -35.78
CA LEU A 265 33.12 -15.90 -35.14
C LEU A 265 33.32 -14.37 -35.12
N ILE A 266 32.36 -13.65 -35.68
CA ILE A 266 32.28 -12.18 -35.73
C ILE A 266 31.16 -11.69 -34.82
N ASP A 267 29.98 -12.31 -34.90
CA ASP A 267 28.78 -11.91 -34.19
C ASP A 267 28.20 -13.06 -33.37
N LEU A 268 28.03 -12.81 -32.07
CA LEU A 268 27.35 -13.71 -31.15
C LEU A 268 26.22 -12.94 -30.47
N PHE A 269 25.01 -13.18 -30.93
CA PHE A 269 23.80 -12.64 -30.33
C PHE A 269 23.15 -13.75 -29.52
N VAL A 270 23.37 -13.74 -28.22
CA VAL A 270 22.68 -14.65 -27.28
C VAL A 270 21.95 -13.80 -26.26
N VAL A 271 20.69 -14.15 -25.98
CA VAL A 271 19.84 -13.38 -25.08
C VAL A 271 20.17 -13.77 -23.63
N LEU A 272 20.63 -12.78 -22.86
CA LEU A 272 20.63 -12.77 -21.39
C LEU A 272 21.37 -13.94 -20.70
N VAL A 273 22.60 -14.22 -21.14
CA VAL A 273 23.43 -15.27 -20.53
C VAL A 273 24.35 -14.69 -19.45
N PRO A 274 24.44 -15.31 -18.25
CA PRO A 274 25.40 -14.91 -17.22
C PRO A 274 26.86 -15.05 -17.68
N PRO A 275 27.80 -14.27 -17.13
CA PRO A 275 29.22 -14.31 -17.53
C PRO A 275 29.85 -15.72 -17.51
N SER A 276 29.57 -16.50 -16.46
CA SER A 276 30.11 -17.85 -16.28
C SER A 276 29.66 -18.81 -17.38
N GLN A 277 28.38 -18.76 -17.73
CA GLN A 277 27.77 -19.53 -18.81
C GLN A 277 28.29 -19.11 -20.19
N LEU A 278 28.46 -17.80 -20.41
CA LEU A 278 29.04 -17.31 -21.67
C LEU A 278 30.51 -17.71 -21.81
N ALA A 279 31.26 -17.72 -20.71
CA ALA A 279 32.63 -18.23 -20.68
C ALA A 279 32.67 -19.72 -21.02
N GLU A 280 31.80 -20.55 -20.41
CA GLU A 280 31.68 -21.98 -20.73
C GLU A 280 31.40 -22.22 -22.22
N LEU A 281 30.48 -21.45 -22.82
CA LEU A 281 30.17 -21.56 -24.25
C LEU A 281 31.37 -21.25 -25.14
N LEU A 282 32.10 -20.17 -24.84
CA LEU A 282 33.25 -19.74 -25.62
C LEU A 282 34.47 -20.62 -25.39
N GLU A 283 34.57 -21.28 -24.23
CA GLU A 283 35.65 -22.21 -23.93
C GLU A 283 35.66 -23.44 -24.84
N LEU A 284 34.50 -23.79 -25.42
CA LEU A 284 34.39 -24.86 -26.41
C LEU A 284 35.14 -24.55 -27.71
N ILE A 285 35.36 -23.26 -28.02
CA ILE A 285 36.16 -22.85 -29.17
C ILE A 285 37.62 -23.22 -28.86
N PRO A 286 38.35 -23.90 -29.75
CA PRO A 286 39.74 -24.24 -29.49
C PRO A 286 40.61 -22.97 -29.33
N VAL A 287 41.69 -23.06 -28.56
CA VAL A 287 42.69 -21.98 -28.50
C VAL A 287 43.44 -21.91 -29.84
N GLY A 288 43.78 -20.70 -30.29
CA GLY A 288 44.54 -20.52 -31.52
C GLY A 288 45.94 -21.14 -31.44
N GLN A 289 46.55 -21.48 -32.58
CA GLN A 289 47.96 -21.87 -32.61
C GLN A 289 48.84 -20.69 -32.19
N GLN A 290 49.87 -20.96 -31.41
CA GLN A 290 50.81 -19.94 -30.94
C GLN A 290 51.40 -19.17 -32.14
N GLY A 291 51.25 -17.83 -32.13
CA GLY A 291 51.73 -16.94 -33.19
C GLY A 291 50.75 -16.66 -34.34
N GLY A 292 49.62 -17.38 -34.42
CA GLY A 292 48.54 -17.08 -35.36
C GLY A 292 47.47 -16.17 -34.76
N PRO A 293 46.64 -15.49 -35.58
CA PRO A 293 45.43 -14.83 -35.07
C PRO A 293 44.52 -15.89 -34.46
N GLY A 294 44.15 -15.70 -33.19
CA GLY A 294 43.24 -16.61 -32.51
C GLY A 294 41.84 -16.67 -33.17
N PRO A 295 41.05 -17.72 -32.91
CA PRO A 295 39.76 -17.93 -33.59
C PRO A 295 38.70 -16.87 -33.30
N LEU A 296 38.91 -16.03 -32.28
CA LEU A 296 38.06 -14.88 -31.95
C LEU A 296 38.71 -13.53 -32.30
N ALA A 297 39.80 -13.50 -33.07
CA ALA A 297 40.46 -12.24 -33.46
C ALA A 297 39.57 -11.31 -34.30
N ARG A 298 38.56 -11.87 -34.99
CA ARG A 298 37.56 -11.12 -35.76
C ARG A 298 36.26 -10.86 -34.99
N PHE A 299 36.17 -11.26 -33.72
CA PHE A 299 34.96 -11.18 -32.92
C PHE A 299 34.66 -9.73 -32.56
N GLN A 300 33.55 -9.21 -33.09
CA GLN A 300 33.21 -7.79 -33.06
C GLN A 300 31.98 -7.49 -32.21
N ASN A 301 30.98 -8.36 -32.18
CA ASN A 301 29.69 -8.04 -31.55
C ASN A 301 29.30 -9.12 -30.54
N MET A 302 29.25 -8.73 -29.27
CA MET A 302 28.72 -9.52 -28.16
C MET A 302 27.52 -8.79 -27.58
N ASN A 303 26.32 -9.30 -27.80
CA ASN A 303 25.13 -8.47 -27.59
C ASN A 303 24.64 -8.41 -26.13
N TYR A 304 24.73 -9.47 -25.32
CA TYR A 304 24.22 -9.41 -23.95
C TYR A 304 25.12 -10.14 -22.98
N ILE A 305 25.45 -9.46 -21.88
CA ILE A 305 25.93 -10.08 -20.64
C ILE A 305 24.89 -9.78 -19.55
N LYS A 306 24.28 -10.83 -18.99
CA LYS A 306 23.30 -10.72 -17.90
C LYS A 306 24.03 -10.60 -16.55
N LEU A 307 23.87 -9.48 -15.86
CA LEU A 307 24.45 -9.22 -14.53
C LEU A 307 23.37 -9.08 -13.46
N TYR A 308 22.31 -9.88 -13.56
CA TYR A 308 21.21 -9.92 -12.58
C TYR A 308 20.72 -11.35 -12.40
N GLU A 309 19.99 -11.61 -11.31
CA GLU A 309 19.57 -12.97 -10.92
C GLU A 309 20.76 -13.94 -10.84
N ILE A 310 21.91 -13.46 -10.37
CA ILE A 310 23.10 -14.29 -10.15
C ILE A 310 23.14 -14.69 -8.68
N GLU A 311 23.26 -16.00 -8.43
CA GLU A 311 23.20 -16.59 -7.08
C GLU A 311 24.18 -15.97 -6.08
N SER A 312 25.36 -15.51 -6.53
CA SER A 312 26.32 -14.81 -5.66
C SER A 312 27.22 -13.82 -6.41
N ILE A 313 27.71 -12.81 -5.69
CA ILE A 313 28.72 -11.85 -6.15
C ILE A 313 29.99 -12.56 -6.63
N ALA A 314 30.45 -13.58 -5.89
CA ALA A 314 31.65 -14.34 -6.23
C ALA A 314 31.51 -15.05 -7.59
N ILE A 315 30.37 -15.70 -7.86
CA ILE A 315 30.09 -16.35 -9.16
C ILE A 315 30.09 -15.33 -10.30
N CYS A 316 29.52 -14.14 -10.08
CA CYS A 316 29.54 -13.06 -11.07
C CYS A 316 30.97 -12.60 -11.39
N ARG A 317 31.75 -12.27 -10.35
CA ARG A 317 33.15 -11.82 -10.46
C ARG A 317 34.04 -12.85 -11.15
N ASP A 318 33.94 -14.10 -10.71
CA ASP A 318 34.78 -15.18 -11.21
C ASP A 318 34.36 -15.53 -12.66
N GLY A 319 33.05 -15.46 -12.95
CA GLY A 319 32.51 -15.58 -14.30
C GLY A 319 33.00 -14.49 -15.25
N LEU A 320 33.03 -13.22 -14.82
CA LEU A 320 33.58 -12.10 -15.61
C LEU A 320 35.07 -12.29 -15.90
N SER A 321 35.83 -12.71 -14.89
CA SER A 321 37.27 -12.94 -15.01
C SER A 321 37.56 -14.13 -15.95
N ARG A 322 36.79 -15.21 -15.83
CA ARG A 322 36.86 -16.39 -16.72
C ARG A 322 36.47 -16.02 -18.15
N LEU A 323 35.42 -15.21 -18.34
CA LEU A 323 35.01 -14.72 -19.65
C LEU A 323 36.09 -13.86 -20.31
N GLN A 324 36.70 -12.93 -19.56
CA GLN A 324 37.81 -12.11 -20.04
C GLN A 324 38.97 -12.99 -20.50
N LYS A 325 39.41 -13.93 -19.64
CA LYS A 325 40.48 -14.87 -19.96
C LYS A 325 40.17 -15.67 -21.22
N CYS A 326 38.97 -16.25 -21.30
CA CYS A 326 38.54 -17.04 -22.44
C CYS A 326 38.59 -16.26 -23.77
N LEU A 327 38.12 -15.01 -23.77
CA LEU A 327 38.16 -14.12 -24.93
C LEU A 327 39.59 -13.79 -25.34
N VAL A 328 40.44 -13.39 -24.40
CA VAL A 328 41.83 -13.00 -24.65
C VAL A 328 42.66 -14.19 -25.15
N ASP A 329 42.56 -15.35 -24.50
CA ASP A 329 43.29 -16.58 -24.89
C ASP A 329 42.93 -17.03 -26.31
N ARG A 330 41.73 -16.68 -26.80
CA ARG A 330 41.25 -16.99 -28.16
C ARG A 330 41.46 -15.84 -29.15
N GLY A 331 42.19 -14.80 -28.78
CA GLY A 331 42.61 -13.71 -29.65
C GLY A 331 41.65 -12.52 -29.74
N CYS A 332 40.60 -12.45 -28.91
CA CYS A 332 39.66 -11.31 -28.85
C CYS A 332 40.25 -10.13 -28.05
N LEU A 333 41.45 -9.68 -28.42
CA LEU A 333 42.11 -8.53 -27.81
C LEU A 333 41.70 -7.26 -28.56
N LYS A 334 40.98 -6.36 -27.90
CA LYS A 334 40.50 -5.09 -28.48
C LYS A 334 39.73 -5.23 -29.81
N SER A 335 39.06 -6.36 -30.06
CA SER A 335 38.33 -6.61 -31.31
C SER A 335 36.83 -6.27 -31.22
N LEU A 336 36.25 -6.28 -30.00
CA LEU A 336 34.83 -5.96 -29.83
C LEU A 336 34.55 -4.51 -30.21
N ARG A 337 33.53 -4.30 -31.03
CA ARG A 337 32.96 -3.01 -31.45
C ARG A 337 31.64 -2.71 -30.77
N PHE A 338 30.93 -3.74 -30.33
CA PHE A 338 29.68 -3.59 -29.59
C PHE A 338 29.64 -4.59 -28.44
N LEU A 339 29.40 -4.07 -27.24
CA LEU A 339 29.13 -4.86 -26.06
C LEU A 339 27.90 -4.29 -25.36
N ARG A 340 26.89 -5.11 -25.08
CA ARG A 340 25.78 -4.69 -24.23
C ARG A 340 25.74 -5.51 -22.95
N ILE A 341 25.58 -4.77 -21.86
CA ILE A 341 25.54 -5.26 -20.49
C ILE A 341 24.13 -4.99 -19.99
N GLU A 342 23.48 -6.01 -19.45
CA GLU A 342 22.14 -5.88 -18.90
C GLU A 342 22.18 -6.15 -17.40
N VAL A 343 21.73 -5.18 -16.62
CA VAL A 343 21.76 -5.22 -15.16
C VAL A 343 20.38 -4.86 -14.65
N HIS A 344 19.90 -5.55 -13.65
CA HIS A 344 18.68 -5.16 -12.97
C HIS A 344 18.98 -4.01 -12.00
N ARG A 345 18.02 -3.11 -11.78
CA ARG A 345 18.26 -1.94 -10.91
C ARG A 345 18.52 -2.33 -9.45
N SER A 346 17.94 -3.41 -8.93
CA SER A 346 18.29 -3.90 -7.58
C SER A 346 19.74 -4.42 -7.54
N ASP A 347 20.13 -5.15 -8.59
CA ASP A 347 21.39 -5.88 -8.59
C ASP A 347 22.56 -4.96 -8.95
N CYS A 348 22.31 -3.88 -9.68
CA CYS A 348 23.34 -2.93 -10.06
C CYS A 348 24.02 -2.28 -8.85
N HIS A 349 23.26 -1.83 -7.85
CA HIS A 349 23.88 -1.20 -6.68
C HIS A 349 24.59 -2.21 -5.79
N TRP A 350 24.03 -3.42 -5.63
CA TRP A 350 24.61 -4.48 -4.80
C TRP A 350 25.81 -5.17 -5.45
N LEU A 351 25.70 -5.59 -6.71
CA LEU A 351 26.74 -6.35 -7.43
C LEU A 351 27.86 -5.47 -7.97
N LEU A 352 27.55 -4.27 -8.50
CA LEU A 352 28.53 -3.46 -9.21
C LEU A 352 28.99 -2.25 -8.41
N LEU A 353 28.09 -1.53 -7.73
CA LEU A 353 28.49 -0.29 -7.04
C LEU A 353 29.02 -0.56 -5.63
N ASN A 354 28.56 -1.62 -4.96
CA ASN A 354 29.02 -1.98 -3.62
C ASN A 354 30.25 -2.90 -3.63
N ASP A 355 30.45 -3.76 -4.65
CA ASP A 355 31.61 -4.66 -4.73
C ASP A 355 32.65 -4.20 -5.76
N TYR A 356 33.74 -3.61 -5.26
CA TYR A 356 34.85 -3.15 -6.10
C TYR A 356 35.43 -4.27 -6.98
N ALA A 357 35.49 -5.50 -6.47
CA ALA A 357 36.12 -6.60 -7.17
C ALA A 357 35.33 -6.98 -8.44
N THR A 358 34.00 -7.06 -8.34
CA THR A 358 33.12 -7.31 -9.49
C THR A 358 33.13 -6.13 -10.47
N PHE A 359 33.05 -4.89 -9.98
CA PHE A 359 33.18 -3.70 -10.83
C PHE A 359 34.49 -3.71 -11.61
N LYS A 360 35.60 -3.98 -10.92
CA LYS A 360 36.94 -4.04 -11.52
C LYS A 360 37.04 -5.17 -12.53
N ALA A 361 36.45 -6.34 -12.27
CA ALA A 361 36.41 -7.46 -13.21
C ALA A 361 35.65 -7.08 -14.49
N LEU A 362 34.50 -6.42 -14.37
CA LEU A 362 33.72 -5.94 -15.53
C LEU A 362 34.48 -4.88 -16.34
N ALA A 363 35.05 -3.88 -15.66
CA ALA A 363 35.84 -2.84 -16.32
C ALA A 363 37.11 -3.41 -16.98
N SER A 364 37.77 -4.40 -16.35
CA SER A 364 38.93 -5.09 -16.92
C SER A 364 38.56 -5.94 -18.14
N LEU A 365 37.39 -6.60 -18.13
CA LEU A 365 36.84 -7.30 -19.28
C LEU A 365 36.65 -6.36 -20.46
N ILE A 366 35.99 -5.21 -20.23
CA ILE A 366 35.78 -4.17 -21.24
C ILE A 366 37.12 -3.66 -21.76
N ASP A 367 38.04 -3.28 -20.87
CA ASP A 367 39.36 -2.77 -21.27
C ASP A 367 40.17 -3.80 -22.05
N ALA A 368 40.11 -5.09 -21.73
CA ALA A 368 40.86 -6.10 -22.47
C ALA A 368 40.28 -6.36 -23.87
N THR A 369 38.95 -6.37 -24.00
CA THR A 369 38.27 -6.94 -25.19
C THR A 369 37.67 -5.91 -26.14
N CYS A 370 37.30 -4.73 -25.64
CA CYS A 370 36.64 -3.69 -26.40
C CYS A 370 37.63 -2.74 -27.08
N SER A 371 37.44 -2.52 -28.38
CA SER A 371 38.23 -1.55 -29.16
C SER A 371 37.98 -0.11 -28.69
N PRO A 372 38.93 0.82 -28.92
CA PRO A 372 38.72 2.23 -28.61
C PRO A 372 37.53 2.88 -29.33
N LEU A 373 37.06 2.30 -30.43
CA LEU A 373 35.90 2.82 -31.19
C LEU A 373 34.60 2.10 -30.83
N SER A 374 34.65 1.18 -29.86
CA SER A 374 33.49 0.40 -29.49
C SER A 374 32.46 1.19 -28.70
N GLU A 375 31.23 0.73 -28.84
CA GLU A 375 30.06 1.19 -28.10
C GLU A 375 29.71 0.13 -27.05
N VAL A 376 29.84 0.49 -25.78
CA VAL A 376 29.43 -0.31 -24.63
C VAL A 376 28.13 0.26 -24.10
N LYS A 377 27.04 -0.50 -24.19
CA LYS A 377 25.73 -0.06 -23.67
C LYS A 377 25.37 -0.78 -22.39
N CYS A 378 25.21 -0.03 -21.31
CA CYS A 378 24.70 -0.52 -20.04
C CYS A 378 23.19 -0.31 -19.99
N TYR A 379 22.44 -1.39 -20.15
CA TYR A 379 20.99 -1.39 -20.00
C TYR A 379 20.63 -1.71 -18.56
N VAL A 380 19.90 -0.81 -17.92
CA VAL A 380 19.35 -1.06 -16.59
C VAL A 380 17.86 -1.35 -16.73
N CYS A 381 17.49 -2.59 -16.45
CA CYS A 381 16.11 -3.04 -16.45
C CYS A 381 15.42 -2.49 -15.19
N PRO A 382 14.24 -1.85 -15.32
CA PRO A 382 13.45 -1.48 -14.17
C PRO A 382 13.02 -2.75 -13.45
N SER A 383 13.09 -2.73 -12.13
CA SER A 383 12.43 -3.74 -11.32
C SER A 383 10.93 -3.67 -11.55
N GLY A 384 10.28 -4.82 -11.75
CA GLY A 384 8.82 -4.87 -11.85
C GLY A 384 8.12 -4.32 -10.59
N GLY A 385 8.83 -4.25 -9.46
CA GLY A 385 8.43 -3.47 -8.29
C GLY A 385 9.11 -2.10 -8.27
N GLU A 386 8.39 -1.06 -7.84
CA GLU A 386 9.01 0.22 -7.50
C GLU A 386 10.09 -0.04 -6.44
N ILE A 387 11.37 0.09 -6.79
CA ILE A 387 12.43 0.23 -5.78
C ILE A 387 12.12 1.54 -5.08
N ARG A 388 11.48 1.42 -3.90
CA ARG A 388 11.18 2.56 -3.06
C ARG A 388 12.48 3.18 -2.58
N ASP A 389 13.45 2.36 -2.13
CA ASP A 389 14.63 2.87 -1.45
C ASP A 389 15.93 2.57 -2.22
N ILE A 390 16.66 3.63 -2.58
CA ILE A 390 17.96 3.53 -3.26
C ILE A 390 19.07 3.66 -2.23
N PRO A 391 19.87 2.62 -1.96
CA PRO A 391 20.89 2.65 -0.92
C PRO A 391 22.05 3.56 -1.34
N LEU A 392 22.09 4.77 -0.79
CA LEU A 392 23.10 5.78 -1.10
C LEU A 392 24.49 5.35 -0.65
N THR A 393 24.59 4.54 0.41
CA THR A 393 25.84 3.91 0.86
C THR A 393 26.47 3.07 -0.25
N HIS A 394 25.67 2.25 -0.95
CA HIS A 394 26.14 1.45 -2.09
C HIS A 394 26.53 2.32 -3.28
N LEU A 395 25.76 3.38 -3.56
CA LEU A 395 26.09 4.32 -4.63
C LEU A 395 27.36 5.11 -4.37
N LEU A 396 27.81 5.25 -3.12
CA LEU A 396 29.03 5.98 -2.76
C LEU A 396 30.20 5.07 -2.38
N ALA A 397 29.99 3.75 -2.26
CA ALA A 397 31.05 2.80 -1.97
C ALA A 397 32.21 2.90 -2.99
N TYR A 398 31.90 3.25 -4.25
CA TYR A 398 32.91 3.47 -5.29
C TYR A 398 33.92 4.57 -4.95
N THR A 399 33.58 5.54 -4.08
CA THR A 399 34.50 6.63 -3.72
C THR A 399 35.75 6.14 -2.98
N ARG A 400 35.70 4.89 -2.53
CA ARG A 400 36.79 4.15 -1.90
C ARG A 400 37.49 3.21 -2.87
N PHE A 401 37.00 3.08 -4.10
CA PHE A 401 37.70 2.32 -5.12
C PHE A 401 39.04 3.00 -5.36
N GLY A 402 40.12 2.22 -5.36
CA GLY A 402 41.43 2.72 -5.71
C GLY A 402 41.50 3.12 -7.18
N LYS A 403 42.68 3.00 -7.79
CA LYS A 403 42.83 3.26 -9.22
C LYS A 403 41.85 2.39 -10.04
N LEU A 404 40.88 3.03 -10.69
CA LEU A 404 39.95 2.38 -11.60
C LEU A 404 40.66 1.96 -12.89
N PRO A 405 40.18 0.90 -13.59
CA PRO A 405 40.57 0.65 -14.97
C PRO A 405 40.21 1.83 -15.89
N ASP A 406 40.75 1.86 -17.11
CA ASP A 406 40.69 3.04 -18.01
C ASP A 406 39.24 3.37 -18.43
N CYS A 407 38.41 2.37 -18.69
CA CYS A 407 36.97 2.58 -18.93
C CYS A 407 36.15 2.78 -17.65
N GLY A 408 36.75 2.53 -16.47
CA GLY A 408 36.08 2.52 -15.17
C GLY A 408 35.27 3.79 -14.89
N PRO A 409 35.82 5.01 -15.05
CA PRO A 409 35.05 6.24 -14.82
C PRO A 409 33.82 6.39 -15.72
N GLN A 410 33.88 5.91 -16.97
CA GLN A 410 32.75 5.99 -17.91
C GLN A 410 31.68 4.96 -17.58
N LEU A 411 32.10 3.72 -17.26
CA LEU A 411 31.22 2.67 -16.78
C LEU A 411 30.49 3.10 -15.51
N LEU A 412 31.22 3.62 -14.53
CA LEU A 412 30.66 4.11 -13.29
C LEU A 412 29.65 5.26 -13.53
N SER A 413 30.00 6.21 -14.40
CA SER A 413 29.08 7.31 -14.76
C SER A 413 27.80 6.77 -15.42
N ALA A 414 27.90 5.75 -16.27
CA ALA A 414 26.75 5.11 -16.90
C ALA A 414 25.86 4.41 -15.84
N LEU A 415 26.45 3.65 -14.92
CA LEU A 415 25.71 2.97 -13.85
C LEU A 415 25.03 3.95 -12.88
N LEU A 416 25.72 5.02 -12.47
CA LEU A 416 25.17 6.04 -11.57
C LEU A 416 24.03 6.85 -12.21
N THR A 417 24.08 7.08 -13.51
CA THR A 417 23.02 7.78 -14.25
C THR A 417 21.67 7.05 -14.12
N CYS A 418 21.69 5.73 -13.96
CA CYS A 418 20.49 4.90 -13.76
C CYS A 418 19.80 5.16 -12.41
N TYR A 419 20.50 5.77 -11.45
CA TYR A 419 19.97 6.24 -10.17
C TYR A 419 19.84 7.76 -10.11
N ASN A 420 19.86 8.42 -11.26
CA ASN A 420 19.81 9.88 -11.39
C ASN A 420 20.95 10.61 -10.64
N VAL A 421 22.07 9.91 -10.43
CA VAL A 421 23.32 10.46 -9.90
C VAL A 421 24.24 10.74 -11.09
N ARG A 422 24.67 11.98 -11.24
CA ARG A 422 25.56 12.41 -12.32
C ARG A 422 26.96 12.63 -11.79
N MET A 423 27.92 12.00 -12.45
CA MET A 423 29.33 12.36 -12.33
C MET A 423 29.66 13.54 -13.26
N LYS A 424 30.57 14.41 -12.82
CA LYS A 424 31.18 15.42 -13.68
C LYS A 424 31.76 14.71 -14.92
N PRO A 425 31.47 15.20 -16.13
CA PRO A 425 32.01 14.59 -17.35
C PRO A 425 33.52 14.45 -17.24
N GLN A 426 34.01 13.21 -17.26
CA GLN A 426 35.43 12.92 -17.29
C GLN A 426 35.91 12.94 -18.74
N ARG A 427 37.11 13.46 -18.99
CA ARG A 427 37.72 13.31 -20.31
C ARG A 427 37.95 11.83 -20.55
N ARG A 428 37.37 11.32 -21.63
CA ARG A 428 37.58 9.95 -22.10
C ARG A 428 39.07 9.71 -22.34
N PRO A 429 39.73 8.77 -21.62
CA PRO A 429 41.12 8.43 -21.88
C PRO A 429 41.29 8.01 -23.35
N PRO A 430 42.36 8.44 -24.04
CA PRO A 430 42.66 7.96 -25.39
C PRO A 430 42.74 6.43 -25.36
N GLY A 431 41.99 5.75 -26.24
CA GLY A 431 41.99 4.29 -26.28
C GLY A 431 40.87 3.59 -25.49
N SER A 432 40.11 4.31 -24.65
CA SER A 432 38.98 3.72 -23.93
C SER A 432 37.71 3.67 -24.81
N PRO A 433 36.83 2.65 -24.66
CA PRO A 433 35.57 2.55 -25.40
C PRO A 433 34.52 3.56 -24.93
N SER A 434 33.49 3.84 -25.72
CA SER A 434 32.39 4.71 -25.32
C SER A 434 31.44 3.91 -24.45
N VAL A 435 31.15 4.36 -23.23
CA VAL A 435 30.16 3.69 -22.36
C VAL A 435 28.94 4.57 -22.21
N GLU A 436 27.80 4.07 -22.69
CA GLU A 436 26.51 4.74 -22.62
C GLU A 436 25.56 3.97 -21.70
N SER A 437 24.72 4.72 -20.96
CA SER A 437 23.63 4.13 -20.19
C SER A 437 22.32 4.23 -20.95
N CYS A 438 21.54 3.16 -20.92
CA CYS A 438 20.21 3.09 -21.49
C CYS A 438 19.26 2.60 -20.39
N ILE A 439 18.38 3.48 -19.91
CA ILE A 439 17.31 3.07 -18.98
C ILE A 439 16.14 2.62 -19.83
N GLN A 440 15.70 1.37 -19.66
CA GLN A 440 14.44 0.93 -20.26
C GLN A 440 13.26 1.43 -19.42
N GLY A 441 12.28 2.05 -20.08
CA GLY A 441 11.07 2.57 -19.43
C GLY A 441 11.15 4.03 -19.01
N THR A 442 10.05 4.53 -18.46
CA THR A 442 9.98 5.88 -17.88
C THR A 442 10.73 5.91 -16.56
N PRO A 443 11.59 6.91 -16.30
CA PRO A 443 12.22 7.07 -14.99
C PRO A 443 11.13 7.22 -13.91
N PRO A 444 11.37 6.76 -12.66
CA PRO A 444 10.46 6.98 -11.55
C PRO A 444 10.09 8.46 -11.41
N SER A 445 8.84 8.73 -11.03
CA SER A 445 8.34 10.09 -10.75
C SER A 445 9.05 10.74 -9.57
N ALA A 446 9.52 9.93 -8.61
CA ALA A 446 10.33 10.35 -7.47
C ALA A 446 11.45 9.34 -7.20
N TYR A 447 12.59 9.82 -6.70
CA TYR A 447 13.68 8.98 -6.20
C TYR A 447 13.79 9.20 -4.69
N HIS A 448 13.76 8.11 -3.94
CA HIS A 448 14.05 8.12 -2.51
C HIS A 448 15.39 7.43 -2.26
N TYR A 449 16.32 8.15 -1.62
CA TYR A 449 17.65 7.65 -1.28
C TYR A 449 17.69 7.28 0.20
N ALA A 450 18.14 6.08 0.53
CA ALA A 450 18.30 5.65 1.92
C ALA A 450 19.79 5.58 2.28
N TRP A 451 20.18 6.20 3.39
CA TRP A 451 21.48 6.01 4.02
C TRP A 451 21.34 5.14 5.25
N THR A 452 21.82 3.92 5.17
CA THR A 452 21.84 2.99 6.30
C THR A 452 23.16 3.13 7.06
N VAL A 453 23.11 3.58 8.30
CA VAL A 453 24.25 3.62 9.21
C VAL A 453 24.49 2.22 9.76
N THR A 454 25.67 1.67 9.48
CA THR A 454 26.05 0.31 9.92
C THR A 454 26.91 0.34 11.17
N GLN A 455 26.97 -0.78 11.90
CA GLN A 455 27.82 -0.91 13.09
C GLN A 455 29.30 -0.64 12.78
N ASP A 456 29.78 -1.07 11.61
CA ASP A 456 31.15 -0.84 11.15
C ASP A 456 31.46 0.65 10.97
N GLN A 457 30.51 1.45 10.48
CA GLN A 457 30.70 2.90 10.32
C GLN A 457 30.86 3.62 11.65
N VAL A 458 30.23 3.11 12.71
CA VAL A 458 30.31 3.70 14.06
C VAL A 458 31.54 3.24 14.80
N THR A 459 31.87 1.95 14.73
CA THR A 459 33.06 1.38 15.40
C THR A 459 34.36 1.79 14.69
N ARG A 460 34.32 2.02 13.38
CA ARG A 460 35.45 2.45 12.55
C ARG A 460 35.08 3.69 11.73
N PRO A 461 34.97 4.86 12.37
CA PRO A 461 34.51 6.10 11.71
C PRO A 461 35.43 6.54 10.56
N TYR A 462 36.68 6.08 10.53
CA TYR A 462 37.63 6.37 9.47
C TYR A 462 37.60 5.31 8.37
N ASN A 463 36.63 5.43 7.47
CA ASN A 463 36.59 4.68 6.21
C ASN A 463 37.56 5.26 5.16
N GLY A 464 38.82 5.48 5.53
CA GLY A 464 39.86 6.04 4.65
C GLY A 464 39.55 7.44 4.08
N PRO A 465 40.56 8.14 3.51
CA PRO A 465 40.28 9.34 2.75
C PRO A 465 39.59 8.99 1.42
N ILE A 466 38.57 9.76 1.04
CA ILE A 466 38.05 9.69 -0.33
C ILE A 466 39.15 10.07 -1.32
N ASP A 467 39.12 9.47 -2.51
CA ASP A 467 40.00 9.92 -3.59
C ASP A 467 39.74 11.41 -3.86
N LYS A 468 40.80 12.23 -3.76
CA LYS A 468 40.75 13.68 -4.02
C LYS A 468 40.21 13.96 -5.42
N SER A 469 40.41 13.05 -6.37
CA SER A 469 39.90 13.16 -7.73
C SER A 469 38.37 13.18 -7.79
N LEU A 470 37.68 12.60 -6.80
CA LEU A 470 36.22 12.44 -6.74
C LEU A 470 35.50 13.54 -5.95
N VAL A 471 36.23 14.37 -5.20
CA VAL A 471 35.68 15.49 -4.43
C VAL A 471 34.90 16.43 -5.37
N GLY A 472 33.62 16.68 -5.07
CA GLY A 472 32.79 17.56 -5.89
C GLY A 472 32.53 17.06 -7.31
N ASN A 473 32.59 15.76 -7.56
CA ASN A 473 32.24 15.20 -8.88
C ASN A 473 30.78 14.77 -8.99
N LEU A 474 30.06 14.56 -7.89
CA LEU A 474 28.68 14.10 -7.90
C LEU A 474 27.66 15.22 -7.81
N SER A 475 26.53 15.01 -8.48
CA SER A 475 25.32 15.83 -8.38
C SER A 475 24.09 14.99 -8.68
N LEU A 476 22.96 15.24 -8.03
CA LEU A 476 21.69 14.63 -8.37
C LEU A 476 21.07 15.40 -9.56
N GLY A 477 20.80 14.70 -10.67
CA GLY A 477 20.45 15.31 -11.96
C GLY A 477 18.95 15.49 -12.22
N ALA A 478 18.56 16.36 -13.17
CA ALA A 478 17.27 16.27 -13.86
C ALA A 478 17.46 15.39 -15.09
N CYS A 479 16.97 14.15 -15.08
CA CYS A 479 16.91 13.35 -16.29
C CYS A 479 15.82 13.89 -17.22
N GLY A 480 16.09 14.98 -17.95
CA GLY A 480 15.34 15.46 -19.13
C GLY A 480 13.88 15.91 -18.92
N VAL A 481 13.27 15.57 -17.79
CA VAL A 481 11.89 15.91 -17.46
C VAL A 481 11.91 17.16 -16.57
N PRO A 482 11.08 18.17 -16.86
CA PRO A 482 10.83 19.30 -15.96
C PRO A 482 9.99 18.81 -14.77
N SER A 483 10.59 17.96 -13.94
CA SER A 483 9.93 17.41 -12.77
C SER A 483 10.14 18.37 -11.62
N SER A 484 9.04 19.01 -11.19
CA SER A 484 8.92 19.70 -9.91
C SER A 484 9.06 18.73 -8.73
N SER A 485 9.06 17.41 -8.97
CA SER A 485 9.31 16.41 -7.94
C SER A 485 10.78 16.44 -7.50
N GLY A 486 10.98 16.83 -6.24
CA GLY A 486 12.24 16.69 -5.55
C GLY A 486 12.65 15.25 -5.29
N PHE A 487 13.86 15.09 -4.76
CA PHE A 487 14.30 13.83 -4.16
C PHE A 487 13.98 13.82 -2.67
N SER A 488 13.65 12.65 -2.14
CA SER A 488 13.60 12.42 -0.70
C SER A 488 14.83 11.62 -0.27
N MET A 489 15.29 11.84 0.95
CA MET A 489 16.37 11.06 1.55
C MET A 489 16.00 10.63 2.95
N SER A 490 16.23 9.36 3.28
CA SER A 490 16.14 8.84 4.64
C SER A 490 17.52 8.46 5.17
N ILE A 491 17.72 8.62 6.47
CA ILE A 491 18.91 8.18 7.20
C ILE A 491 18.42 7.31 8.35
N GLU A 492 18.83 6.06 8.37
CA GLU A 492 18.35 5.05 9.30
C GLU A 492 19.46 4.11 9.77
N CYS A 493 19.24 3.40 10.87
CA CYS A 493 20.16 2.36 11.32
C CYS A 493 19.97 1.09 10.49
N GLU A 494 21.02 0.28 10.41
CA GLU A 494 20.92 -1.10 9.91
C GLU A 494 19.84 -1.89 10.66
N GLN A 495 19.05 -2.65 9.92
CA GLN A 495 17.90 -3.37 10.47
C GLN A 495 18.36 -4.37 11.55
N GLY A 496 17.68 -4.34 12.71
CA GLY A 496 18.02 -5.20 13.85
C GLY A 496 19.20 -4.71 14.70
N TRP A 497 19.79 -3.56 14.37
CA TRP A 497 20.87 -2.95 15.14
C TRP A 497 20.41 -1.67 15.85
N THR A 498 20.70 -1.59 17.15
CA THR A 498 20.47 -0.40 17.97
C THR A 498 21.82 0.11 18.47
N PRO A 499 22.27 1.31 18.06
CA PRO A 499 23.51 1.87 18.54
C PRO A 499 23.43 2.19 20.04
N LEU A 500 24.57 2.20 20.73
CA LEU A 500 24.64 2.69 22.11
C LEU A 500 24.22 4.18 22.15
N ALA A 501 23.55 4.59 23.23
CA ALA A 501 23.00 5.94 23.35
C ALA A 501 24.08 7.04 23.22
N ASP A 502 25.31 6.74 23.63
CA ASP A 502 26.49 7.62 23.59
C ASP A 502 27.33 7.46 22.32
N ALA A 503 26.95 6.57 21.39
CA ALA A 503 27.68 6.36 20.14
C ALA A 503 27.82 7.68 19.35
N ILE A 504 29.02 7.89 18.80
CA ILE A 504 29.34 9.10 18.04
C ILE A 504 28.73 8.96 16.63
N PRO A 505 27.85 9.87 16.20
CA PRO A 505 27.29 9.85 14.84
C PRO A 505 28.40 9.97 13.79
N PRO A 506 28.50 9.04 12.82
CA PRO A 506 29.56 9.07 11.83
C PRO A 506 29.37 10.25 10.86
N GLU A 507 30.48 10.90 10.48
CA GLU A 507 30.53 11.91 9.42
C GLU A 507 31.16 11.30 8.15
N PRO A 508 30.38 10.59 7.31
CA PRO A 508 30.90 9.92 6.13
C PRO A 508 31.62 10.90 5.17
N PRO A 509 32.93 10.72 4.92
CA PRO A 509 33.68 11.57 4.01
C PRO A 509 33.18 11.46 2.56
N GLU A 510 32.41 10.42 2.22
CA GLU A 510 31.81 10.17 0.92
C GLU A 510 30.91 11.31 0.45
N PHE A 511 30.25 12.04 1.37
CA PHE A 511 29.45 13.21 1.00
C PHE A 511 30.29 14.35 0.42
N LYS A 512 31.61 14.35 0.62
CA LYS A 512 32.51 15.29 -0.05
C LYS A 512 32.63 15.01 -1.56
N ALA A 513 32.20 13.83 -2.04
CA ALA A 513 32.09 13.56 -3.46
C ALA A 513 30.99 14.40 -4.13
N PHE A 514 29.95 14.82 -3.40
CA PHE A 514 28.95 15.75 -3.92
C PHE A 514 29.47 17.18 -4.03
N LYS A 515 29.11 17.84 -5.13
CA LYS A 515 29.29 19.29 -5.27
C LYS A 515 28.54 20.04 -4.17
N ALA A 516 28.96 21.28 -3.92
CA ALA A 516 28.29 22.16 -2.95
C ALA A 516 26.83 22.47 -3.31
N ASP A 517 26.45 22.32 -4.58
CA ASP A 517 25.09 22.44 -5.12
C ASP A 517 24.51 21.08 -5.56
N GLY A 518 25.27 19.98 -5.37
CA GLY A 518 24.93 18.66 -5.90
C GLY A 518 23.69 18.02 -5.26
N LEU A 519 23.25 18.53 -4.11
CA LEU A 519 22.09 18.04 -3.34
C LEU A 519 20.93 19.04 -3.29
N VAL A 520 20.98 20.14 -4.06
CA VAL A 520 19.93 21.18 -4.09
C VAL A 520 18.53 20.62 -4.35
N ARG A 521 18.44 19.50 -5.09
CA ARG A 521 17.18 18.85 -5.44
C ARG A 521 16.59 17.94 -4.35
N VAL A 522 17.31 17.70 -3.25
CA VAL A 522 16.75 17.00 -2.10
C VAL A 522 15.75 17.94 -1.43
N LYS A 523 14.47 17.57 -1.48
CA LYS A 523 13.34 18.33 -0.94
C LYS A 523 12.80 17.76 0.37
N SER A 524 13.03 16.49 0.67
CA SER A 524 12.64 15.88 1.94
C SER A 524 13.80 15.13 2.57
N LEU A 525 13.98 15.28 3.89
CA LEU A 525 14.99 14.59 4.69
C LEU A 525 14.37 13.97 5.94
N THR A 526 14.41 12.64 6.04
CA THR A 526 14.02 11.90 7.24
C THR A 526 15.26 11.37 7.95
N VAL A 527 15.39 11.63 9.25
CA VAL A 527 16.48 11.10 10.09
C VAL A 527 15.86 10.34 11.24
N LYS A 528 15.92 9.01 11.18
CA LYS A 528 15.18 8.13 12.09
C LYS A 528 15.83 7.93 13.47
N SER A 529 17.08 8.35 13.64
CA SER A 529 17.82 8.14 14.88
C SER A 529 18.94 9.16 15.05
N ARG A 530 19.29 9.46 16.30
CA ARG A 530 20.50 10.22 16.68
C ARG A 530 21.77 9.79 15.94
N ILE A 531 21.99 8.51 15.67
CA ILE A 531 23.21 8.07 14.99
C ILE A 531 23.30 8.59 13.54
N GLY A 532 22.17 8.91 12.91
CA GLY A 532 22.11 9.54 11.60
C GLY A 532 22.54 11.01 11.59
N LEU A 533 22.75 11.63 12.75
CA LEU A 533 23.00 13.07 12.88
C LEU A 533 24.25 13.53 12.14
N GLY A 534 25.34 12.76 12.16
CA GLY A 534 26.59 13.12 11.46
C GLY A 534 26.41 13.16 9.95
N VAL A 535 25.71 12.17 9.40
CA VAL A 535 25.30 12.08 7.99
C VAL A 535 24.40 13.27 7.63
N ALA A 536 23.38 13.55 8.44
CA ALA A 536 22.43 14.63 8.22
C ALA A 536 23.11 16.00 8.24
N LYS A 537 24.04 16.25 9.18
CA LYS A 537 24.85 17.47 9.24
C LYS A 537 25.69 17.66 7.99
N MET A 538 26.35 16.59 7.52
CA MET A 538 27.14 16.61 6.30
C MET A 538 26.29 16.92 5.07
N LEU A 539 25.09 16.35 5.01
CA LEU A 539 24.11 16.63 3.97
C LEU A 539 23.66 18.11 3.99
N LEU A 540 23.27 18.64 5.15
CA LEU A 540 22.82 20.03 5.28
C LEU A 540 23.90 21.05 4.92
N ARG A 541 25.16 20.77 5.26
CA ARG A 541 26.32 21.59 4.85
C ARG A 541 26.51 21.65 3.32
N ARG A 542 25.97 20.68 2.58
CA ARG A 542 25.93 20.65 1.09
C ARG A 542 24.70 21.35 0.52
N GLY A 543 23.92 22.01 1.36
CA GLY A 543 22.86 22.94 0.97
C GLY A 543 21.72 22.33 0.14
N PRO A 544 21.03 21.26 0.60
CA PRO A 544 19.75 20.88 0.03
C PRO A 544 18.73 22.02 0.15
N GLU A 545 17.74 22.06 -0.73
CA GLU A 545 16.57 22.95 -0.60
C GLU A 545 15.41 22.18 0.03
N LEU A 546 15.56 21.82 1.30
CA LEU A 546 14.53 21.05 2.00
C LEU A 546 13.22 21.84 2.04
N GLU A 547 12.15 21.20 1.62
CA GLU A 547 10.76 21.59 1.86
C GLU A 547 10.23 20.89 3.12
N ASP A 548 10.72 19.69 3.40
CA ASP A 548 10.28 18.81 4.47
C ASP A 548 11.47 18.17 5.22
N MET A 549 11.33 18.03 6.53
CA MET A 549 12.33 17.45 7.42
C MET A 549 11.68 16.73 8.59
N GLN A 550 11.95 15.44 8.72
CA GLN A 550 11.42 14.60 9.80
C GLN A 550 12.57 14.07 10.66
N LEU A 551 12.46 14.24 11.97
CA LEU A 551 13.49 13.86 12.95
C LEU A 551 12.86 12.95 14.00
N MET A 552 13.45 11.76 14.19
CA MET A 552 12.94 10.74 15.09
C MET A 552 14.02 10.26 16.06
N ASP A 553 13.64 9.87 17.28
CA ASP A 553 14.52 9.24 18.27
C ASP A 553 15.81 10.07 18.52
N MET A 554 15.63 11.35 18.85
CA MET A 554 16.69 12.35 19.06
C MET A 554 16.47 13.15 20.35
N ALA A 555 17.54 13.66 20.97
CA ALA A 555 17.39 14.67 22.00
C ALA A 555 17.09 16.05 21.36
N PRO A 556 16.43 16.97 22.07
CA PRO A 556 16.32 18.37 21.63
C PRO A 556 17.67 19.02 21.24
N SER A 557 18.78 18.63 21.90
CA SER A 557 20.16 19.07 21.59
C SER A 557 20.56 18.72 20.18
N ASP A 558 20.26 17.50 19.77
CA ASP A 558 20.54 16.98 18.46
C ASP A 558 19.72 17.74 17.40
N VAL A 559 18.43 18.02 17.68
CA VAL A 559 17.55 18.80 16.79
C VAL A 559 18.11 20.20 16.57
N LEU A 560 18.45 20.95 17.63
CA LEU A 560 19.06 22.28 17.47
C LEU A 560 20.42 22.23 16.79
N SER A 561 21.24 21.23 17.12
CA SER A 561 22.56 21.02 16.50
C SER A 561 22.45 20.79 15.00
N LEU A 562 21.44 20.03 14.58
CA LEU A 562 21.15 19.78 13.17
C LEU A 562 20.61 21.03 12.48
N LEU A 563 19.64 21.69 13.10
CA LEU A 563 19.06 22.93 12.58
C LEU A 563 20.11 24.03 12.44
N ARG A 564 21.15 24.11 13.29
CA ARG A 564 22.32 25.00 13.17
C ARG A 564 23.16 24.74 11.92
N CYS A 565 23.12 23.54 11.35
CA CYS A 565 23.86 23.20 10.14
C CYS A 565 23.11 23.55 8.83
N ALA A 566 21.80 23.79 8.89
CA ALA A 566 21.05 24.29 7.74
C ALA A 566 21.50 25.73 7.37
N PHE A 567 21.27 26.18 6.13
CA PHE A 567 21.43 27.61 5.82
C PHE A 567 20.10 28.33 6.09
N VAL A 568 20.13 29.59 6.54
CA VAL A 568 18.92 30.35 6.90
C VAL A 568 17.89 30.40 5.76
N TRP A 569 18.34 30.49 4.50
CA TRP A 569 17.43 30.50 3.37
C TRP A 569 16.90 29.12 2.96
N LYS A 570 17.48 28.02 3.47
CA LYS A 570 17.24 26.61 3.12
C LYS A 570 16.61 25.83 4.30
N THR A 571 16.01 26.52 5.26
CA THR A 571 15.24 25.88 6.32
C THR A 571 13.99 25.24 5.71
N PRO A 572 13.62 24.01 6.13
CA PRO A 572 12.40 23.35 5.67
C PRO A 572 11.14 24.15 6.01
N GLU A 573 10.14 24.08 5.14
CA GLU A 573 8.82 24.64 5.40
C GLU A 573 7.99 23.73 6.30
N LYS A 574 8.27 22.42 6.28
CA LYS A 574 7.63 21.40 7.12
C LYS A 574 8.66 20.75 8.03
N LEU A 575 8.39 20.73 9.32
CA LEU A 575 9.23 20.09 10.33
C LEU A 575 8.39 19.08 11.10
N ALA A 576 8.80 17.82 11.10
CA ALA A 576 8.20 16.75 11.89
C ALA A 576 9.18 16.26 12.96
N LEU A 577 8.73 16.17 14.21
CA LEU A 577 9.52 15.74 15.36
C LEU A 577 8.81 14.58 16.04
N GLU A 578 9.44 13.42 16.10
CA GLU A 578 8.82 12.23 16.65
C GLU A 578 9.71 11.58 17.71
N ARG A 579 9.11 11.17 18.84
CA ARG A 579 9.80 10.37 19.86
C ARG A 579 11.12 11.00 20.36
N LEU A 580 11.11 12.30 20.64
CA LEU A 580 12.30 12.93 21.19
C LEU A 580 12.63 12.36 22.59
N HIS A 581 13.92 12.24 22.90
CA HIS A 581 14.39 11.74 24.19
C HIS A 581 14.54 12.89 25.19
N GLN A 582 14.14 12.66 26.45
CA GLN A 582 14.28 13.63 27.52
C GLN A 582 15.77 13.82 27.86
N GLU A 583 16.23 15.06 27.81
CA GLU A 583 17.56 15.46 28.25
C GLU A 583 17.43 16.28 29.54
N GLY A 584 18.18 15.92 30.58
CA GLY A 584 18.09 16.60 31.86
C GLY A 584 18.39 18.10 31.74
N GLY A 585 17.41 18.95 32.02
CA GLY A 585 17.59 20.41 32.11
C GLY A 585 17.67 21.14 30.77
N TRP A 586 16.94 20.72 29.74
CA TRP A 586 16.83 21.46 28.48
C TRP A 586 16.10 22.82 28.65
N GLN A 587 16.78 23.82 29.21
CA GLN A 587 16.42 25.23 29.15
C GLN A 587 17.51 25.99 28.40
N THR A 588 17.95 25.44 27.27
CA THR A 588 19.01 26.09 26.49
C THR A 588 18.43 27.29 25.77
N GLU A 589 19.04 28.46 25.98
CA GLU A 589 18.72 29.66 25.18
C GLU A 589 18.82 29.34 23.68
N ILE A 590 17.68 29.45 22.98
CA ILE A 590 17.63 29.28 21.52
C ILE A 590 18.38 30.46 20.91
N SER A 591 19.58 30.22 20.40
CA SER A 591 20.41 31.28 19.83
C SER A 591 19.70 32.00 18.67
N LEU A 592 19.94 33.31 18.53
CA LEU A 592 19.32 34.18 17.51
C LEU A 592 19.39 33.58 16.09
N GLY A 593 20.51 32.91 15.76
CA GLY A 593 20.70 32.26 14.46
C GLY A 593 19.76 31.08 14.18
N ILE A 594 19.23 30.42 15.21
CA ILE A 594 18.20 29.38 15.08
C ILE A 594 16.82 30.03 15.00
N GLN A 595 16.57 31.07 15.79
CA GLN A 595 15.28 31.78 15.78
C GLN A 595 14.91 32.25 14.36
N GLN A 596 15.87 32.85 13.64
CA GLN A 596 15.67 33.26 12.23
C GLN A 596 15.31 32.10 11.29
N ARG A 597 15.68 30.86 11.63
CA ARG A 597 15.37 29.68 10.80
C ARG A 597 13.94 29.23 11.04
N PHE A 598 13.52 29.19 12.31
CA PHE A 598 12.16 28.82 12.69
C PHE A 598 11.08 29.72 12.06
N GLN A 599 11.41 30.98 11.75
CA GLN A 599 10.51 31.90 11.03
C GLN A 599 10.04 31.40 9.65
N LYS A 600 10.69 30.39 9.06
CA LYS A 600 10.27 29.79 7.77
C LYS A 600 9.37 28.57 7.89
N VAL A 601 9.28 27.97 9.09
CA VAL A 601 8.48 26.76 9.30
C VAL A 601 7.00 27.14 9.22
N LYS A 602 6.30 26.56 8.25
CA LYS A 602 4.86 26.74 8.01
C LYS A 602 4.05 25.59 8.58
N THR A 603 4.62 24.39 8.58
CA THR A 603 3.97 23.20 9.16
C THR A 603 4.88 22.60 10.20
N LEU A 604 4.37 22.43 11.42
CA LEU A 604 5.04 21.71 12.50
C LEU A 604 4.20 20.48 12.85
N CYS A 605 4.82 19.30 12.88
CA CYS A 605 4.21 18.07 13.38
C CYS A 605 5.04 17.56 14.56
N VAL A 606 4.41 17.29 15.70
CA VAL A 606 5.09 16.75 16.87
C VAL A 606 4.39 15.50 17.39
N LYS A 607 5.17 14.50 17.78
CA LYS A 607 4.68 13.22 18.30
C LYS A 607 5.42 12.82 19.58
N GLY A 608 4.67 12.75 20.68
CA GLY A 608 5.15 12.44 22.03
C GLY A 608 5.51 13.67 22.88
N GLU A 609 5.53 13.46 24.20
CA GLU A 609 5.71 14.47 25.25
C GLU A 609 6.89 15.43 25.02
N VAL A 610 8.09 14.88 24.85
CA VAL A 610 9.30 15.70 24.74
C VAL A 610 9.29 16.54 23.46
N ALA A 611 8.71 16.00 22.37
CA ALA A 611 8.52 16.75 21.12
C ALA A 611 7.53 17.89 21.30
N ALA A 612 6.45 17.66 22.04
CA ALA A 612 5.45 18.67 22.39
C ALA A 612 6.04 19.80 23.25
N CYS A 613 6.81 19.46 24.30
CA CYS A 613 7.53 20.42 25.14
C CYS A 613 8.56 21.23 24.34
N PHE A 614 9.29 20.59 23.43
CA PHE A 614 10.24 21.27 22.56
C PHE A 614 9.54 22.21 21.56
N ALA A 615 8.41 21.80 21.00
CA ALA A 615 7.58 22.69 20.18
C ALA A 615 7.14 23.91 20.98
N ALA A 616 6.62 23.72 22.20
CA ALA A 616 6.23 24.82 23.08
C ALA A 616 7.37 25.85 23.26
N ALA A 617 8.59 25.39 23.53
CA ALA A 617 9.75 26.25 23.71
C ALA A 617 10.20 26.98 22.42
N THR A 618 9.89 26.43 21.24
CA THR A 618 10.39 26.95 19.94
C THR A 618 9.34 27.71 19.13
N MET A 619 8.06 27.46 19.39
CA MET A 619 6.91 28.11 18.73
C MET A 619 6.92 29.65 18.79
N PRO A 620 7.38 30.33 19.86
CA PRO A 620 7.51 31.79 19.87
C PRO A 620 8.41 32.35 18.76
N HIS A 621 9.24 31.51 18.15
CA HIS A 621 10.14 31.86 17.06
C HIS A 621 9.62 31.44 15.67
N MET A 622 8.44 30.81 15.57
CA MET A 622 7.83 30.30 14.33
C MET A 622 6.69 31.19 13.83
N SER A 623 6.99 32.44 13.49
CA SER A 623 5.96 33.42 13.08
C SER A 623 5.21 33.09 11.78
N ALA A 624 5.69 32.14 10.97
CA ALA A 624 5.05 31.71 9.73
C ALA A 624 4.20 30.43 9.86
N ILE A 625 4.01 29.92 11.08
CA ILE A 625 3.24 28.70 11.33
C ILE A 625 1.81 28.86 10.79
N ARG A 626 1.42 27.93 9.92
CA ARG A 626 0.06 27.84 9.33
C ARG A 626 -0.66 26.59 9.79
N GLU A 627 0.10 25.52 10.03
CA GLU A 627 -0.41 24.23 10.43
C GLU A 627 0.44 23.67 11.57
N PHE A 628 -0.20 23.33 12.68
CA PHE A 628 0.44 22.67 13.81
C PHE A 628 -0.28 21.36 14.07
N THR A 629 0.43 20.24 14.02
CA THR A 629 -0.10 18.90 14.29
C THR A 629 0.55 18.33 15.54
N ILE A 630 -0.26 17.87 16.49
CA ILE A 630 0.20 17.32 17.76
C ILE A 630 -0.38 15.92 17.94
N CYS A 631 0.46 14.91 17.81
CA CYS A 631 0.15 13.49 18.04
C CYS A 631 0.61 13.09 19.44
N ALA A 632 -0.10 13.56 20.46
CA ALA A 632 0.22 13.42 21.88
C ALA A 632 -1.05 13.16 22.69
N ASN A 633 -0.94 12.92 24.00
CA ASN A 633 -2.12 12.99 24.88
C ASN A 633 -2.55 14.46 25.06
N GLU A 634 -3.72 14.65 25.63
CA GLU A 634 -4.28 15.99 25.84
C GLU A 634 -3.40 16.88 26.72
N THR A 635 -2.86 16.36 27.82
CA THR A 635 -2.00 17.11 28.75
C THR A 635 -0.78 17.67 28.04
N GLU A 636 -0.13 16.86 27.21
CA GLU A 636 1.03 17.24 26.39
C GLU A 636 0.65 18.26 25.32
N ALA A 637 -0.48 18.05 24.62
CA ALA A 637 -0.97 18.99 23.61
C ALA A 637 -1.32 20.35 24.23
N ARG A 638 -1.97 20.34 25.39
CA ARG A 638 -2.30 21.53 26.17
C ARG A 638 -1.04 22.29 26.56
N GLN A 639 -0.05 21.61 27.16
CA GLN A 639 1.22 22.23 27.55
C GLN A 639 1.96 22.83 26.35
N ALA A 640 1.93 22.15 25.19
CA ALA A 640 2.53 22.66 23.95
C ALA A 640 1.87 23.95 23.46
N LEU A 641 0.54 24.04 23.58
CA LEU A 641 -0.25 25.19 23.13
C LEU A 641 -0.14 26.38 24.10
N VAL A 642 -0.27 26.14 25.41
CA VAL A 642 -0.20 27.19 26.44
C VAL A 642 1.17 27.85 26.47
N ASN A 643 2.24 27.06 26.40
CA ASN A 643 3.60 27.60 26.44
C ASN A 643 4.06 28.16 25.08
N GLY A 644 3.35 27.87 23.99
CA GLY A 644 3.75 28.12 22.59
C GLY A 644 3.70 29.58 22.11
N SER A 645 3.53 30.57 23.00
CA SER A 645 3.15 31.96 22.72
C SER A 645 1.74 32.12 22.13
N GLY A 646 1.06 33.22 22.44
CA GLY A 646 -0.28 33.55 21.95
C GLY A 646 -0.38 33.88 20.44
N ALA A 647 0.53 33.35 19.62
CA ALA A 647 0.49 33.49 18.18
C ALA A 647 -0.74 32.78 17.59
N THR A 648 -1.33 33.36 16.55
CA THR A 648 -2.45 32.73 15.84
C THR A 648 -1.99 31.47 15.10
N ILE A 649 -2.70 30.36 15.30
CA ILE A 649 -2.50 29.09 14.59
C ILE A 649 -3.69 28.90 13.63
N PRO A 650 -3.53 29.16 12.33
CA PRO A 650 -4.62 29.04 11.37
C PRO A 650 -5.24 27.64 11.33
N ARG A 651 -4.43 26.59 11.49
CA ARG A 651 -4.89 25.21 11.54
C ARG A 651 -4.14 24.42 12.61
N LEU A 652 -4.88 23.88 13.57
CA LEU A 652 -4.40 22.95 14.58
C LEU A 652 -4.99 21.57 14.30
N SER A 653 -4.15 20.53 14.31
CA SER A 653 -4.56 19.13 14.22
C SER A 653 -4.13 18.41 15.50
N LEU A 654 -5.07 17.80 16.20
CA LEU A 654 -4.84 16.97 17.38
C LEU A 654 -4.95 15.51 16.93
N GLY A 655 -3.83 14.80 16.93
CA GLY A 655 -3.63 13.55 16.20
C GLY A 655 -3.45 13.75 14.69
N GLY A 656 -3.31 12.65 13.95
CA GLY A 656 -3.08 12.67 12.51
C GLY A 656 -2.82 11.30 11.91
N ALA A 657 -2.79 11.20 10.57
CA ALA A 657 -2.36 10.00 9.87
C ALA A 657 -0.89 10.13 9.45
N SER A 658 -0.03 9.23 9.94
CA SER A 658 1.39 9.12 9.54
C SER A 658 1.69 7.70 9.08
N ASP A 659 2.27 7.53 7.89
CA ASP A 659 2.72 6.23 7.34
C ASP A 659 1.68 5.09 7.39
N GLY A 660 0.39 5.42 7.19
CA GLY A 660 -0.71 4.44 7.23
C GLY A 660 -1.17 4.06 8.65
N ARG A 661 -0.58 4.63 9.70
CA ARG A 661 -1.06 4.55 11.08
C ARG A 661 -1.77 5.84 11.48
N GLN A 662 -2.92 5.69 12.14
CA GLN A 662 -3.62 6.82 12.75
C GLN A 662 -3.08 7.03 14.17
N ASP A 663 -2.59 8.22 14.44
CA ASP A 663 -2.28 8.70 15.78
C ASP A 663 -3.51 9.45 16.29
N LEU A 664 -4.15 8.90 17.33
CA LEU A 664 -5.34 9.47 17.94
C LEU A 664 -4.96 10.23 19.22
N ILE A 665 -5.61 11.37 19.47
CA ILE A 665 -5.46 12.11 20.72
C ILE A 665 -6.26 11.43 21.83
N LYS A 666 -5.59 11.17 22.96
CA LYS A 666 -6.19 10.60 24.17
C LYS A 666 -6.55 11.72 25.14
N ALA A 667 -7.77 11.67 25.68
CA ALA A 667 -8.18 12.56 26.77
C ALA A 667 -7.36 12.31 28.04
N GLU A 668 -7.22 13.34 28.88
CA GLU A 668 -6.56 13.22 30.20
C GLU A 668 -7.35 12.29 31.13
N ASP A 669 -8.69 12.38 31.09
CA ASP A 669 -9.61 11.43 31.71
C ASP A 669 -10.54 10.86 30.62
N GLU A 670 -10.44 9.54 30.39
CA GLU A 670 -11.27 8.81 29.44
C GLU A 670 -12.79 8.95 29.75
N ARG A 671 -13.18 9.38 30.95
CA ARG A 671 -14.59 9.55 31.34
C ARG A 671 -15.17 10.91 30.97
N ASP A 672 -14.35 11.95 30.88
CA ASP A 672 -14.81 13.35 30.81
C ASP A 672 -14.69 13.97 29.40
N GLY A 673 -14.10 13.24 28.43
CA GLY A 673 -13.78 13.80 27.11
C GLY A 673 -12.56 14.72 27.16
N LEU A 674 -12.27 15.41 26.05
CA LEU A 674 -11.23 16.45 26.07
C LEU A 674 -11.65 17.64 26.94
N THR A 675 -10.72 18.20 27.71
CA THR A 675 -10.84 19.36 28.62
C THR A 675 -10.11 20.63 28.13
N LEU A 676 -9.66 20.67 26.87
CA LEU A 676 -8.94 21.83 26.30
C LEU A 676 -9.69 23.17 26.44
N GLY A 677 -11.02 23.19 26.46
CA GLY A 677 -11.84 24.38 26.68
C GLY A 677 -11.62 25.09 28.00
N ASP A 678 -11.26 24.32 29.04
CA ASP A 678 -11.00 24.86 30.37
C ASP A 678 -9.82 25.85 30.37
N TRP A 679 -8.96 25.78 29.33
CA TRP A 679 -7.76 26.57 29.12
C TRP A 679 -7.88 27.61 28.01
N LYS A 680 -9.09 27.87 27.49
CA LYS A 680 -9.36 28.77 26.34
C LYS A 680 -8.65 30.13 26.39
N ASP A 681 -8.45 30.69 27.59
CA ASP A 681 -7.86 32.02 27.80
C ASP A 681 -6.33 32.00 27.71
N GLU A 682 -5.72 30.83 27.86
CA GLU A 682 -4.29 30.57 27.73
C GLU A 682 -3.92 29.97 26.36
N LEU A 683 -4.91 29.47 25.61
CA LEU A 683 -4.71 28.88 24.30
C LEU A 683 -4.51 29.94 23.21
N PRO A 684 -3.71 29.64 22.17
CA PRO A 684 -3.55 30.53 21.02
C PRO A 684 -4.86 30.69 20.25
N HIS A 685 -4.95 31.73 19.43
CA HIS A 685 -6.06 31.90 18.50
C HIS A 685 -6.03 30.79 17.43
N ILE A 686 -7.02 29.90 17.39
CA ILE A 686 -7.06 28.73 16.50
C ILE A 686 -8.23 28.88 15.52
N ASN A 687 -7.99 29.04 14.22
CA ASN A 687 -9.11 29.23 13.27
C ASN A 687 -9.80 27.90 12.91
N THR A 688 -9.00 26.88 12.60
CA THR A 688 -9.47 25.53 12.22
C THR A 688 -8.88 24.50 13.16
N LEU A 689 -9.73 23.71 13.81
CA LEU A 689 -9.32 22.58 14.64
C LEU A 689 -9.71 21.27 13.95
N VAL A 690 -8.75 20.36 13.79
CA VAL A 690 -8.97 18.98 13.35
C VAL A 690 -8.65 18.05 14.53
N MET A 691 -9.54 17.13 14.86
CA MET A 691 -9.39 16.22 16.01
C MET A 691 -9.53 14.77 15.58
N HIS A 692 -8.47 14.00 15.73
CA HIS A 692 -8.46 12.54 15.56
C HIS A 692 -8.64 11.90 16.95
N LEU A 693 -9.88 11.70 17.40
CA LEU A 693 -10.15 11.30 18.78
C LEU A 693 -9.90 9.80 19.02
N ASP A 694 -9.19 9.47 20.11
CA ASP A 694 -9.20 8.13 20.70
C ASP A 694 -10.45 8.00 21.55
N VAL A 695 -11.43 7.25 21.07
CA VAL A 695 -12.73 7.10 21.74
C VAL A 695 -12.66 5.84 22.61
N PRO A 696 -12.81 5.96 23.94
CA PRO A 696 -12.76 4.82 24.85
C PRO A 696 -13.84 3.78 24.54
N SER A 697 -13.64 2.56 25.03
CA SER A 697 -14.66 1.52 24.93
C SER A 697 -15.94 1.92 25.66
N ALA A 698 -17.10 1.45 25.17
CA ALA A 698 -18.41 1.72 25.77
C ALA A 698 -18.55 1.28 27.23
N ASP A 699 -17.69 0.38 27.71
CA ASP A 699 -17.63 -0.06 29.12
C ASP A 699 -17.04 1.02 30.06
N VAL A 700 -16.30 2.00 29.52
CA VAL A 700 -15.71 3.11 30.28
C VAL A 700 -16.66 4.30 30.30
N VAL A 701 -17.15 4.69 29.12
CA VAL A 701 -18.06 5.82 28.90
C VAL A 701 -18.84 5.60 27.62
N ASP A 702 -20.08 6.12 27.54
CA ASP A 702 -20.82 6.11 26.28
C ASP A 702 -20.02 6.87 25.20
N PRO A 703 -19.70 6.25 24.05
CA PRO A 703 -18.89 6.88 23.02
C PRO A 703 -19.49 8.19 22.50
N GLY A 704 -20.82 8.26 22.39
CA GLY A 704 -21.51 9.47 21.96
C GLY A 704 -21.32 10.61 22.96
N VAL A 705 -21.46 10.30 24.25
CA VAL A 705 -21.20 11.23 25.38
C VAL A 705 -19.78 11.74 25.35
N PHE A 706 -18.79 10.85 25.29
CA PHE A 706 -17.37 11.22 25.30
C PHE A 706 -17.01 12.16 24.14
N ILE A 707 -17.43 11.79 22.92
CA ILE A 707 -17.14 12.58 21.72
C ILE A 707 -17.78 13.95 21.82
N LEU A 708 -19.02 14.01 22.28
CA LEU A 708 -19.76 15.24 22.33
C LEU A 708 -19.24 16.15 23.46
N SER A 709 -18.88 15.62 24.64
CA SER A 709 -18.12 16.32 25.70
C SER A 709 -16.83 16.95 25.17
N SER A 710 -16.07 16.19 24.38
CA SER A 710 -14.85 16.69 23.72
C SER A 710 -15.15 17.85 22.76
N ILE A 711 -16.24 17.77 21.99
CA ILE A 711 -16.70 18.86 21.11
C ILE A 711 -17.04 20.10 21.95
N TRP A 712 -17.80 19.98 23.04
CA TRP A 712 -18.20 21.14 23.84
C TRP A 712 -17.06 21.87 24.49
N SER A 713 -16.12 21.11 25.05
CA SER A 713 -14.89 21.66 25.60
C SER A 713 -14.17 22.53 24.56
N VAL A 714 -13.86 21.99 23.37
CA VAL A 714 -13.16 22.79 22.35
C VAL A 714 -13.99 23.97 21.83
N LEU A 715 -15.32 23.89 21.83
CA LEU A 715 -16.19 25.00 21.42
C LEU A 715 -16.11 26.21 22.36
N GLU A 716 -15.60 26.07 23.59
CA GLU A 716 -15.35 27.20 24.47
C GLU A 716 -14.22 28.11 23.96
N ILE A 717 -13.36 27.60 23.08
CA ILE A 717 -12.29 28.35 22.45
C ILE A 717 -12.91 29.24 21.35
N GLU A 718 -13.17 30.50 21.69
CA GLU A 718 -13.96 31.43 20.85
C GLU A 718 -13.40 31.59 19.43
N SER A 719 -12.08 31.50 19.29
CA SER A 719 -11.34 31.64 18.03
C SER A 719 -11.64 30.57 16.98
N ILE A 720 -12.14 29.38 17.39
CA ILE A 720 -12.41 28.30 16.46
C ILE A 720 -13.60 28.64 15.57
N SER A 721 -13.35 28.71 14.26
CA SER A 721 -14.35 28.96 13.22
C SER A 721 -14.75 27.70 12.46
N VAL A 722 -13.85 26.70 12.41
CA VAL A 722 -14.09 25.40 11.76
C VAL A 722 -13.60 24.29 12.68
N LEU A 723 -14.49 23.36 13.03
CA LEU A 723 -14.16 22.13 13.73
C LEU A 723 -14.33 20.96 12.76
N ARG A 724 -13.32 20.10 12.69
CA ARG A 724 -13.38 18.81 11.98
C ARG A 724 -13.05 17.70 12.95
N LEU A 725 -13.95 16.75 13.05
CA LEU A 725 -13.76 15.56 13.86
C LEU A 725 -13.45 14.38 12.94
N VAL A 726 -12.50 13.53 13.34
CA VAL A 726 -12.13 12.28 12.69
C VAL A 726 -12.26 11.17 13.73
N LEU A 727 -13.11 10.18 13.43
CA LEU A 727 -13.42 9.06 14.32
C LEU A 727 -12.87 7.76 13.76
N PRO A 728 -12.33 6.85 14.59
CA PRO A 728 -11.70 5.61 14.13
C PRO A 728 -12.71 4.57 13.62
N HIS A 729 -13.97 4.63 14.06
CA HIS A 729 -15.00 3.65 13.72
C HIS A 729 -16.34 4.32 13.36
N ARG A 730 -17.08 3.69 12.45
CA ARG A 730 -18.42 4.16 12.05
C ARG A 730 -19.43 4.10 13.19
N SER A 731 -19.34 3.11 14.07
CA SER A 731 -20.18 2.99 15.26
C SER A 731 -20.07 4.20 16.19
N HIS A 732 -18.92 4.89 16.23
CA HIS A 732 -18.73 6.10 17.01
C HIS A 732 -19.53 7.28 16.44
N LEU A 733 -19.69 7.36 15.12
CA LEU A 733 -20.59 8.33 14.51
C LEU A 733 -22.05 8.01 14.84
N ASP A 734 -22.45 6.75 14.78
CA ASP A 734 -23.82 6.37 15.13
C ASP A 734 -24.13 6.70 16.60
N ALA A 735 -23.17 6.46 17.50
CA ALA A 735 -23.27 6.86 18.91
C ALA A 735 -23.33 8.39 19.07
N LEU A 736 -22.52 9.14 18.33
CA LEU A 736 -22.54 10.60 18.30
C LEU A 736 -23.89 11.14 17.79
N ASN A 737 -24.40 10.60 16.69
CA ASN A 737 -25.70 11.00 16.13
C ASN A 737 -26.81 10.74 17.15
N LYS A 738 -26.82 9.57 17.80
CA LYS A 738 -27.75 9.29 18.89
C LYS A 738 -27.62 10.25 20.06
N ALA A 739 -26.40 10.65 20.44
CA ALA A 739 -26.19 11.62 21.51
C ALA A 739 -26.63 13.04 21.09
N ILE A 740 -26.44 13.42 19.83
CA ILE A 740 -26.93 14.67 19.23
C ILE A 740 -28.45 14.66 19.17
N GLU A 741 -29.09 13.62 18.65
CA GLU A 741 -30.55 13.48 18.56
C GLU A 741 -31.20 13.52 19.95
N ARG A 742 -30.62 12.82 20.93
CA ARG A 742 -31.08 12.86 22.33
C ARG A 742 -31.03 14.27 22.91
N ARG A 743 -30.08 15.09 22.49
CA ARG A 743 -29.86 16.44 23.04
C ARG A 743 -30.53 17.56 22.23
N PHE A 744 -30.61 17.40 20.92
CA PHE A 744 -31.03 18.42 19.97
C PHE A 744 -32.06 17.82 19.02
N SER A 745 -33.29 18.32 19.09
CA SER A 745 -34.39 17.82 18.26
C SER A 745 -34.29 18.35 16.82
N GLU A 746 -33.26 17.94 16.08
CA GLU A 746 -32.80 18.37 14.73
C GLU A 746 -31.71 19.46 14.74
N ILE A 747 -30.45 19.06 14.46
CA ILE A 747 -29.41 19.97 13.99
C ILE A 747 -29.11 19.61 12.54
N GLU A 748 -29.28 20.56 11.62
CA GLU A 748 -28.79 20.44 10.24
C GLU A 748 -27.25 20.53 10.24
N GLY A 749 -26.60 19.36 10.34
CA GLY A 749 -25.17 19.19 10.15
C GLY A 749 -24.88 18.38 8.89
N ASN A 750 -23.94 18.84 8.06
CA ASN A 750 -23.46 18.05 6.93
C ASN A 750 -22.40 17.06 7.42
N VAL A 751 -22.79 15.79 7.55
CA VAL A 751 -21.86 14.67 7.70
C VAL A 751 -21.48 14.18 6.30
N TYR A 752 -20.19 14.12 6.00
CA TYR A 752 -19.72 13.50 4.76
C TYR A 752 -18.53 12.60 5.05
N SER A 753 -18.45 11.49 4.32
CA SER A 753 -17.33 10.56 4.38
C SER A 753 -16.26 10.98 3.38
N VAL A 754 -15.01 11.08 3.84
CA VAL A 754 -13.83 11.30 2.99
C VAL A 754 -12.83 10.22 3.34
N GLU A 755 -12.44 9.38 2.36
CA GLU A 755 -11.37 8.38 2.55
C GLU A 755 -11.59 7.49 3.78
N GLU A 756 -12.81 6.94 3.93
CA GLU A 756 -13.24 6.11 5.08
C GLU A 756 -13.32 6.85 6.43
N MET A 757 -13.02 8.16 6.47
CA MET A 757 -13.16 9.00 7.65
C MET A 757 -14.48 9.77 7.63
N LEU A 758 -15.09 9.93 8.80
CA LEU A 758 -16.34 10.68 8.97
C LEU A 758 -15.98 12.11 9.36
N CYS A 759 -16.14 13.05 8.43
CA CYS A 759 -15.88 14.47 8.67
C CYS A 759 -17.19 15.17 9.02
N LEU A 760 -17.27 15.63 10.27
CA LEU A 760 -18.38 16.45 10.73
C LEU A 760 -17.99 17.93 10.57
N LYS A 761 -18.58 18.63 9.59
CA LYS A 761 -18.41 20.08 9.44
C LYS A 761 -19.65 20.76 10.00
N ILE A 762 -19.60 21.15 11.27
CA ILE A 762 -20.69 21.90 11.90
C ILE A 762 -20.39 23.39 11.82
N GLY A 763 -21.38 24.20 11.49
CA GLY A 763 -21.29 25.64 11.72
C GLY A 763 -21.16 25.91 13.21
N ILE A 764 -19.96 26.26 13.68
CA ILE A 764 -19.70 26.53 15.10
C ILE A 764 -20.68 27.54 15.71
N PRO A 765 -21.07 28.64 15.05
CA PRO A 765 -22.08 29.54 15.59
C PRO A 765 -23.45 28.87 15.76
N ALA A 766 -23.86 28.01 14.81
CA ALA A 766 -25.10 27.25 14.90
C ALA A 766 -25.04 26.18 15.99
N LEU A 767 -23.89 25.53 16.19
CA LEU A 767 -23.68 24.54 17.25
C LEU A 767 -23.62 25.19 18.63
N ARG A 768 -22.92 26.32 18.77
CA ARG A 768 -22.94 27.15 19.98
C ARG A 768 -24.37 27.60 20.26
N LYS A 769 -25.10 28.07 19.24
CA LYS A 769 -26.51 28.44 19.39
C LYS A 769 -27.36 27.24 19.79
N ALA A 770 -27.29 26.11 19.09
CA ALA A 770 -28.10 24.92 19.35
C ALA A 770 -27.79 24.27 20.71
N ALA A 771 -26.50 24.21 21.09
CA ALA A 771 -26.03 23.77 22.40
C ALA A 771 -26.78 24.43 23.56
N PHE A 772 -27.24 25.67 23.35
CA PHE A 772 -27.79 26.53 24.39
C PHE A 772 -29.17 27.14 24.06
N ALA A 773 -29.75 26.87 22.89
CA ALA A 773 -31.02 27.46 22.43
C ALA A 773 -32.28 26.70 22.90
N HIS A 774 -32.17 25.46 23.37
CA HIS A 774 -33.34 24.69 23.80
C HIS A 774 -34.00 25.19 25.10
N SER A 775 -33.42 26.20 25.76
CA SER A 775 -33.88 26.74 27.04
C SER A 775 -35.16 27.59 26.95
N VAL A 776 -35.64 28.00 25.77
CA VAL A 776 -36.83 28.89 25.68
C VAL A 776 -37.78 28.49 24.56
N ARG A 777 -38.88 27.80 24.90
CA ARG A 777 -40.10 27.87 24.08
C ARG A 777 -40.73 29.27 24.26
N PRO A 778 -41.28 29.92 23.20
CA PRO A 778 -41.63 31.35 23.20
C PRO A 778 -42.90 31.73 23.98
N ARG A 779 -43.36 30.95 24.97
CA ARG A 779 -44.67 31.18 25.59
C ARG A 779 -44.71 32.15 26.77
N LEU A 780 -43.57 32.66 27.22
CA LEU A 780 -43.55 33.78 28.17
C LEU A 780 -42.70 34.93 27.60
N ALA A 781 -43.41 35.93 27.10
CA ALA A 781 -42.86 37.15 26.52
C ALA A 781 -42.12 37.98 27.58
N HIS A 782 -40.83 37.71 27.79
CA HIS A 782 -39.89 38.65 28.39
C HIS A 782 -38.70 38.85 27.43
N GLN A 783 -38.73 39.98 26.70
CA GLN A 783 -37.69 40.43 25.76
C GLN A 783 -36.28 40.60 26.36
N GLY A 784 -36.10 40.41 27.68
CA GLY A 784 -34.80 40.55 28.35
C GLY A 784 -33.88 39.32 28.32
N LEU A 785 -34.42 38.11 28.10
CA LEU A 785 -33.62 36.88 28.16
C LEU A 785 -32.94 36.53 26.83
N ALA A 786 -33.57 36.82 25.70
CA ALA A 786 -32.99 36.54 24.37
C ALA A 786 -31.68 37.31 24.11
N SER A 787 -31.55 38.54 24.61
CA SER A 787 -30.31 39.34 24.52
C SER A 787 -29.26 38.96 25.57
N MET A 788 -29.65 38.30 26.67
CA MET A 788 -28.71 37.62 27.55
C MET A 788 -28.08 36.45 26.79
N PHE A 789 -28.86 35.56 26.19
CA PHE A 789 -28.33 34.32 25.58
C PHE A 789 -27.43 34.52 24.36
N GLU A 790 -27.51 35.64 23.62
CA GLU A 790 -26.54 35.97 22.56
C GLU A 790 -25.11 36.25 23.08
N ARG A 791 -24.91 36.43 24.39
CA ARG A 791 -23.59 36.69 25.01
C ARG A 791 -23.00 35.51 25.80
N TYR A 792 -23.59 34.31 25.75
CA TYR A 792 -23.33 33.27 26.76
C TYR A 792 -22.41 32.12 26.34
N LEU A 793 -21.30 31.97 27.07
CA LEU A 793 -21.06 30.97 28.14
C LEU A 793 -19.58 30.95 28.59
N PRO A 794 -18.59 31.29 27.74
CA PRO A 794 -17.22 31.49 28.21
C PRO A 794 -17.06 32.65 29.21
N SER A 795 -17.94 33.65 29.15
CA SER A 795 -17.79 34.95 29.83
C SER A 795 -18.55 35.08 31.16
N HIS A 796 -19.39 34.10 31.52
CA HIS A 796 -20.23 34.17 32.72
C HIS A 796 -19.64 33.37 33.90
N PRO A 797 -19.88 33.80 35.17
CA PRO A 797 -19.44 33.04 36.34
C PRO A 797 -19.98 31.61 36.33
N LEU A 798 -19.15 30.63 36.72
CA LEU A 798 -19.44 29.19 36.66
C LEU A 798 -20.81 28.81 37.25
N TYR A 799 -21.19 29.44 38.36
CA TYR A 799 -22.49 29.19 39.03
C TYR A 799 -23.69 29.58 38.17
N VAL A 800 -23.61 30.67 37.41
CA VAL A 800 -24.72 31.14 36.56
C VAL A 800 -24.92 30.18 35.39
N SER A 801 -23.82 29.73 34.79
CA SER A 801 -23.81 28.73 33.72
C SER A 801 -24.38 27.39 34.18
N ALA A 802 -23.96 26.93 35.36
CA ALA A 802 -24.48 25.73 35.99
C ALA A 802 -25.98 25.82 36.31
N GLU A 803 -26.44 26.96 36.85
CA GLU A 803 -27.86 27.19 37.15
C GLU A 803 -28.71 27.14 35.88
N ALA A 804 -28.26 27.80 34.81
CA ALA A 804 -28.97 27.82 33.54
C ALA A 804 -29.08 26.41 32.92
N LEU A 805 -28.00 25.61 32.99
CA LEU A 805 -27.99 24.22 32.52
C LEU A 805 -28.91 23.33 33.35
N ALA A 806 -28.92 23.48 34.68
CA ALA A 806 -29.83 22.73 35.55
C ALA A 806 -31.31 23.08 35.27
N ILE A 807 -31.63 24.36 35.09
CA ILE A 807 -32.98 24.83 34.73
C ILE A 807 -33.40 24.32 33.34
N ASP A 808 -32.48 24.35 32.36
CA ASP A 808 -32.72 23.79 31.02
C ASP A 808 -33.03 22.29 31.09
N PHE A 809 -32.22 21.53 31.83
CA PHE A 809 -32.45 20.11 32.01
C PHE A 809 -33.80 19.83 32.69
N ALA A 810 -34.14 20.56 33.75
CA ALA A 810 -35.47 20.51 34.36
C ALA A 810 -36.59 20.82 33.35
N GLY A 811 -36.34 21.77 32.45
CA GLY A 811 -37.24 22.11 31.34
C GLY A 811 -37.42 20.96 30.35
N ARG A 812 -36.32 20.34 29.90
CA ARG A 812 -36.33 19.18 29.00
C ARG A 812 -37.03 17.98 29.62
N VAL A 813 -36.74 17.69 30.89
CA VAL A 813 -37.43 16.66 31.68
C VAL A 813 -38.94 16.87 31.68
N ARG A 814 -39.40 18.11 31.89
CA ARG A 814 -40.81 18.47 31.83
C ARG A 814 -41.42 18.50 30.42
N ALA A 815 -40.61 18.57 29.36
CA ALA A 815 -41.09 18.72 27.98
C ALA A 815 -41.02 17.44 27.15
N ALA A 816 -40.26 16.42 27.59
CA ALA A 816 -40.07 15.19 26.85
C ALA A 816 -41.35 14.37 26.73
N LEU A 817 -41.44 13.49 25.74
CA LEU A 817 -42.54 12.55 25.64
C LEU A 817 -42.41 11.47 26.72
N PRO A 818 -43.50 10.79 27.10
CA PRO A 818 -43.42 9.56 27.87
C PRO A 818 -42.42 8.58 27.25
N MET A 819 -41.79 7.78 28.10
CA MET A 819 -40.76 6.80 27.76
C MET A 819 -39.50 7.36 27.10
N THR A 820 -39.30 8.68 27.12
CA THR A 820 -38.09 9.30 26.57
C THR A 820 -37.00 9.41 27.64
N VAL A 821 -35.80 8.93 27.34
CA VAL A 821 -34.59 9.14 28.16
C VAL A 821 -33.99 10.48 27.81
N ILE A 822 -33.69 11.27 28.83
CA ILE A 822 -33.19 12.64 28.71
C ILE A 822 -31.87 12.68 29.44
N ASP A 823 -30.81 12.89 28.68
CA ASP A 823 -29.48 12.95 29.24
C ASP A 823 -29.28 14.28 30.01
N PRO A 824 -28.57 14.23 31.15
CA PRO A 824 -28.16 15.42 31.89
C PRO A 824 -27.32 16.31 30.98
N PRO A 825 -27.21 17.61 31.28
CA PRO A 825 -26.40 18.50 30.47
C PRO A 825 -24.93 18.07 30.55
N TYR A 826 -24.36 17.70 29.39
CA TYR A 826 -22.91 17.50 29.30
C TYR A 826 -22.25 18.85 29.50
N ALA A 827 -21.43 18.94 30.55
CA ALA A 827 -20.73 20.14 30.95
C ALA A 827 -19.23 19.86 31.02
N PRO A 828 -18.40 20.83 30.59
CA PRO A 828 -16.96 20.82 30.85
C PRO A 828 -16.65 20.55 32.32
N GLN A 829 -15.48 19.97 32.60
CA GLN A 829 -15.11 19.52 33.93
C GLN A 829 -15.22 20.63 34.98
N ARG A 830 -14.82 21.87 34.64
CA ARG A 830 -14.94 23.04 35.52
C ARG A 830 -16.38 23.38 35.93
N LEU A 831 -17.37 22.99 35.12
CA LEU A 831 -18.79 23.22 35.40
C LEU A 831 -19.44 22.03 36.10
N LYS A 832 -18.82 20.85 36.12
CA LYS A 832 -19.42 19.63 36.67
C LYS A 832 -19.82 19.77 38.14
N ALA A 833 -18.94 20.27 39.01
CA ALA A 833 -19.25 20.46 40.43
C ALA A 833 -20.31 21.55 40.68
N PRO A 834 -20.20 22.76 40.09
CA PRO A 834 -21.27 23.77 40.17
C PRO A 834 -22.61 23.28 39.61
N LEU A 835 -22.59 22.50 38.53
CA LEU A 835 -23.78 21.94 37.89
C LEU A 835 -24.43 20.86 38.74
N MET A 836 -23.65 19.93 39.32
CA MET A 836 -24.16 18.96 40.29
C MET A 836 -24.89 19.66 41.43
N ALA A 837 -24.25 20.68 42.04
CA ALA A 837 -24.86 21.47 43.11
C ALA A 837 -26.11 22.25 42.66
N ALA A 838 -26.17 22.69 41.40
CA ALA A 838 -27.36 23.32 40.83
C ALA A 838 -28.47 22.29 40.60
N MET A 839 -28.16 21.14 40.03
CA MET A 839 -29.13 20.07 39.78
C MET A 839 -29.71 19.51 41.07
N GLU A 840 -28.88 19.30 42.10
CA GLU A 840 -29.34 18.91 43.44
C GLU A 840 -30.33 19.94 44.02
N ARG A 841 -30.08 21.24 43.86
CA ARG A 841 -31.02 22.30 44.29
C ARG A 841 -32.33 22.28 43.52
N HIS A 842 -32.34 21.80 42.28
CA HIS A 842 -33.55 21.59 41.47
C HIS A 842 -34.17 20.20 41.64
N GLY A 843 -33.67 19.38 42.58
CA GLY A 843 -34.17 18.02 42.82
C GLY A 843 -33.84 17.03 41.71
N LEU A 844 -32.79 17.30 40.92
CA LEU A 844 -32.36 16.49 39.78
C LEU A 844 -31.00 15.83 40.08
N ALA A 845 -30.81 14.61 39.60
CA ALA A 845 -29.53 13.91 39.63
C ALA A 845 -28.77 14.10 38.31
N MET A 846 -27.43 14.14 38.37
CA MET A 846 -26.54 14.22 37.19
C MET A 846 -26.44 12.87 36.46
N GLU A 847 -27.59 12.27 36.15
CA GLU A 847 -27.72 10.99 35.45
C GLU A 847 -28.89 11.05 34.46
N PRO A 848 -28.94 10.17 33.43
CA PRO A 848 -30.06 10.14 32.49
C PRO A 848 -31.40 9.87 33.18
N ILE A 849 -32.35 10.79 33.00
CA ILE A 849 -33.70 10.71 33.59
C ILE A 849 -34.67 10.25 32.52
N MET A 850 -35.50 9.26 32.84
CA MET A 850 -36.56 8.78 31.95
C MET A 850 -37.90 9.37 32.38
N ARG A 851 -38.59 10.05 31.48
CA ARG A 851 -39.96 10.52 31.75
C ARG A 851 -40.93 9.39 31.51
N LEU A 852 -41.71 8.96 32.50
CA LEU A 852 -42.64 7.82 32.34
C LEU A 852 -44.05 8.20 31.86
N HIS A 853 -44.51 9.44 32.05
CA HIS A 853 -45.91 9.81 31.79
C HIS A 853 -46.12 11.28 31.36
N GLY A 854 -47.25 11.54 30.68
CA GLY A 854 -47.41 12.68 29.76
C GLY A 854 -48.11 13.95 30.26
N ASP A 855 -49.13 13.86 31.14
CA ASP A 855 -50.18 14.91 31.13
C ASP A 855 -50.52 15.59 32.48
N GLY A 856 -49.71 15.43 33.53
CA GLY A 856 -49.94 16.12 34.82
C GLY A 856 -49.25 17.50 34.92
N PRO A 857 -49.93 18.59 35.35
CA PRO A 857 -49.30 19.88 35.66
C PRO A 857 -48.54 19.91 37.00
N CYS A 858 -48.27 18.75 37.59
CA CYS A 858 -47.62 18.64 38.89
C CYS A 858 -46.10 18.66 38.72
N LEU A 859 -45.43 19.11 39.78
CA LEU A 859 -43.98 19.16 39.94
C LEU A 859 -43.33 17.87 39.39
N PRO A 860 -42.11 17.93 38.83
CA PRO A 860 -41.36 16.72 38.52
C PRO A 860 -41.07 16.01 39.83
N SER A 861 -42.03 15.24 40.36
CA SER A 861 -41.73 14.16 41.27
C SER A 861 -40.87 13.21 40.45
N PRO A 862 -39.58 13.03 40.78
CA PRO A 862 -38.78 12.02 40.11
C PRO A 862 -39.53 10.71 40.33
N SER A 863 -39.92 10.00 39.26
CA SER A 863 -40.62 8.71 39.41
C SER A 863 -39.90 7.85 40.45
N VAL A 864 -40.63 7.06 41.21
CA VAL A 864 -40.08 6.21 42.28
C VAL A 864 -38.79 5.48 41.87
N ILE A 865 -38.66 5.06 40.60
CA ILE A 865 -37.40 4.54 40.04
C ILE A 865 -36.46 5.70 39.66
N ALA A 866 -35.26 5.72 40.23
CA ALA A 866 -34.32 6.83 40.13
C ALA A 866 -33.65 6.97 38.75
N SER A 867 -33.50 5.87 37.98
CA SER A 867 -32.82 5.93 36.67
C SER A 867 -33.41 5.02 35.59
N ALA A 868 -33.19 5.39 34.33
CA ALA A 868 -33.61 4.60 33.17
C ALA A 868 -33.01 3.18 33.21
N SER A 869 -31.77 3.04 33.68
CA SER A 869 -31.08 1.74 33.76
C SER A 869 -31.71 0.83 34.81
N GLN A 870 -32.18 1.36 35.93
CA GLN A 870 -32.92 0.60 36.94
C GLN A 870 -34.25 0.09 36.39
N LEU A 871 -35.03 0.96 35.72
CA LEU A 871 -36.28 0.55 35.10
C LEU A 871 -36.02 -0.52 34.05
N MET A 872 -35.05 -0.31 33.15
CA MET A 872 -34.72 -1.31 32.12
C MET A 872 -34.27 -2.64 32.72
N ALA A 873 -33.52 -2.63 33.83
CA ALA A 873 -33.15 -3.85 34.54
C ALA A 873 -34.38 -4.58 35.12
N VAL A 874 -35.35 -3.84 35.68
CA VAL A 874 -36.63 -4.41 36.14
C VAL A 874 -37.42 -4.98 34.96
N LEU A 875 -37.58 -4.22 33.88
CA LEU A 875 -38.33 -4.64 32.69
C LEU A 875 -37.71 -5.89 32.05
N GLN A 876 -36.38 -5.93 31.89
CA GLN A 876 -35.68 -7.13 31.37
C GLN A 876 -35.91 -8.36 32.25
N LYS A 877 -35.97 -8.18 33.58
CA LYS A 877 -36.21 -9.29 34.52
C LYS A 877 -37.64 -9.80 34.52
N THR A 878 -38.61 -9.04 34.02
CA THR A 878 -39.98 -9.55 33.81
C THR A 878 -40.04 -10.62 32.71
N GLY A 879 -39.08 -10.64 31.78
CA GLY A 879 -39.10 -11.53 30.61
C GLY A 879 -40.17 -11.19 29.58
N LYS A 880 -40.88 -10.06 29.73
CA LYS A 880 -41.93 -9.60 28.81
C LYS A 880 -41.36 -8.57 27.82
N GLN A 881 -41.88 -8.58 26.59
CA GLN A 881 -41.62 -7.52 25.62
C GLN A 881 -42.62 -6.39 25.88
N ILE A 882 -42.16 -5.29 26.48
CA ILE A 882 -43.02 -4.17 26.85
C ILE A 882 -43.08 -3.18 25.70
N ALA A 883 -44.29 -2.97 25.17
CA ALA A 883 -44.60 -2.01 24.12
C ALA A 883 -44.85 -0.59 24.68
N ASP A 884 -45.47 -0.49 25.87
CA ASP A 884 -45.84 0.79 26.48
C ASP A 884 -45.94 0.68 28.01
N ILE A 885 -45.91 1.81 28.71
CA ILE A 885 -46.08 1.90 30.17
C ILE A 885 -47.14 2.94 30.48
N GLU A 886 -48.26 2.49 31.04
CA GLU A 886 -49.41 3.33 31.38
C GLU A 886 -49.47 3.52 32.91
N PRO A 887 -49.36 4.74 33.45
CA PRO A 887 -49.56 4.98 34.88
C PRO A 887 -51.02 4.81 35.26
N LEU A 888 -51.32 3.87 36.16
CA LEU A 888 -52.68 3.62 36.65
C LEU A 888 -52.96 4.35 37.96
N TYR A 889 -51.94 4.47 38.82
CA TYR A 889 -52.10 5.06 40.15
C TYR A 889 -50.82 5.75 40.60
N GLU A 890 -50.96 6.89 41.26
CA GLU A 890 -49.87 7.63 41.89
C GLU A 890 -50.36 8.23 43.21
N ALA A 891 -49.57 8.08 44.27
CA ALA A 891 -49.84 8.69 45.57
C ALA A 891 -48.54 9.16 46.21
N SER A 892 -48.50 10.39 46.71
CA SER A 892 -47.36 10.94 47.45
C SER A 892 -47.79 11.53 48.79
N VAL A 893 -46.83 11.76 49.68
CA VAL A 893 -47.05 12.45 50.97
C VAL A 893 -47.56 13.89 50.82
N HIS A 894 -47.53 14.46 49.61
CA HIS A 894 -47.83 15.88 49.36
C HIS A 894 -49.21 16.15 48.72
N GLY A 895 -50.03 15.14 48.41
CA GLY A 895 -51.40 15.35 47.95
C GLY A 895 -52.06 14.09 47.40
N PHE A 896 -53.31 13.85 47.81
CA PHE A 896 -54.12 12.70 47.40
C PHE A 896 -55.18 13.16 46.39
N ALA A 897 -54.93 12.97 45.09
CA ALA A 897 -55.89 13.36 44.06
C ALA A 897 -56.70 12.20 43.47
N TYR A 898 -56.49 10.95 43.88
CA TYR A 898 -57.15 9.80 43.24
C TYR A 898 -57.76 8.81 44.23
N THR A 899 -58.87 8.22 43.77
CA THR A 899 -59.82 7.30 44.40
C THR A 899 -59.18 5.98 44.85
N ASP A 900 -59.99 5.00 45.26
CA ASP A 900 -59.50 3.68 45.66
C ASP A 900 -58.54 3.13 44.59
N MET A 901 -57.30 2.79 44.98
CA MET A 901 -56.27 2.22 44.09
C MET A 901 -56.82 1.02 43.30
N HIS A 902 -57.74 0.27 43.90
CA HIS A 902 -58.44 -0.82 43.22
C HIS A 902 -59.28 -0.36 42.03
N ASP A 903 -60.01 0.74 42.16
CA ASP A 903 -60.83 1.29 41.08
C ASP A 903 -59.95 1.85 39.96
N CYS A 904 -58.79 2.41 40.31
CA CYS A 904 -57.81 2.92 39.34
C CYS A 904 -57.08 1.80 38.58
N VAL A 905 -56.77 0.69 39.25
CA VAL A 905 -56.06 -0.45 38.62
C VAL A 905 -57.00 -1.34 37.81
N GLY A 906 -58.25 -1.51 38.25
CA GLY A 906 -59.28 -2.25 37.51
C GLY A 906 -58.90 -3.70 37.20
N ASP A 907 -59.16 -4.13 35.97
CA ASP A 907 -58.81 -5.46 35.44
C ASP A 907 -57.46 -5.50 34.70
N ALA A 908 -56.64 -4.44 34.84
CA ALA A 908 -55.34 -4.38 34.20
C ALA A 908 -54.40 -5.48 34.72
N SER A 909 -53.70 -6.14 33.79
CA SER A 909 -52.64 -7.12 34.05
C SER A 909 -51.24 -6.52 33.84
N CYS A 910 -50.20 -7.29 34.20
CA CYS A 910 -48.80 -6.88 34.04
C CYS A 910 -48.48 -5.60 34.81
N LEU A 911 -48.83 -5.58 36.09
CA LEU A 911 -48.75 -4.40 36.94
C LEU A 911 -47.38 -4.29 37.60
N LEU A 912 -46.75 -3.14 37.51
CA LEU A 912 -45.51 -2.78 38.19
C LEU A 912 -45.81 -1.76 39.29
N PHE A 913 -45.64 -2.19 40.53
CA PHE A 913 -45.77 -1.35 41.71
C PHE A 913 -44.40 -0.86 42.13
N LEU A 914 -44.31 0.44 42.36
CA LEU A 914 -43.10 1.12 42.79
C LEU A 914 -43.44 1.90 44.05
N VAL A 915 -42.62 1.76 45.08
CA VAL A 915 -42.74 2.46 46.35
C VAL A 915 -41.40 3.12 46.69
N ARG A 916 -41.38 4.43 46.87
CA ARG A 916 -40.23 5.14 47.44
C ARG A 916 -40.41 5.24 48.94
N ALA A 917 -39.39 4.87 49.69
CA ALA A 917 -39.40 5.01 51.13
C ALA A 917 -37.97 5.21 51.67
N ASN A 918 -37.72 6.32 52.38
CA ASN A 918 -36.40 6.68 52.93
C ASN A 918 -35.28 6.74 51.87
N GLY A 919 -35.60 7.17 50.65
CA GLY A 919 -34.63 7.24 49.54
C GLY A 919 -34.29 5.89 48.88
N ASP A 920 -34.84 4.78 49.38
CA ASP A 920 -34.82 3.48 48.70
C ASP A 920 -36.08 3.33 47.84
N ALA A 921 -35.94 2.69 46.68
CA ALA A 921 -37.04 2.25 45.84
C ALA A 921 -37.31 0.76 46.08
N HIS A 922 -38.54 0.42 46.43
CA HIS A 922 -39.04 -0.93 46.56
C HIS A 922 -40.06 -1.16 45.48
N GLY A 923 -40.16 -2.37 44.94
CA GLY A 923 -41.17 -2.61 43.95
C GLY A 923 -41.46 -4.07 43.72
N PHE A 924 -42.53 -4.29 42.98
CA PHE A 924 -42.90 -5.62 42.55
C PHE A 924 -43.68 -5.58 41.24
N PHE A 925 -43.50 -6.61 40.43
CA PHE A 925 -44.25 -6.84 39.20
C PHE A 925 -45.19 -8.03 39.39
N ILE A 926 -46.43 -7.92 38.89
CA ILE A 926 -47.46 -8.96 38.90
C ILE A 926 -47.94 -9.21 37.47
N ASP A 927 -47.77 -10.42 36.95
CA ASP A 927 -48.26 -10.84 35.64
C ASP A 927 -49.70 -11.37 35.68
N ALA A 928 -50.60 -10.66 36.39
CA ALA A 928 -52.00 -11.02 36.51
C ALA A 928 -52.86 -9.79 36.76
N SER A 929 -54.15 -9.87 36.44
CA SER A 929 -55.12 -8.82 36.77
C SER A 929 -55.57 -8.90 38.23
N LEU A 930 -55.66 -7.75 38.89
CA LEU A 930 -56.14 -7.64 40.26
C LEU A 930 -57.65 -7.44 40.30
N LEU A 931 -58.39 -8.46 39.86
CA LEU A 931 -59.85 -8.39 39.90
C LEU A 931 -60.34 -8.16 41.34
N PRO A 932 -61.33 -7.29 41.56
CA PRO A 932 -61.90 -7.11 42.89
C PRO A 932 -62.57 -8.40 43.39
N PRO A 933 -62.56 -8.67 44.70
CA PRO A 933 -63.27 -9.81 45.29
C PRO A 933 -64.80 -9.71 45.05
N PRO A 934 -65.46 -10.78 44.57
CA PRO A 934 -66.91 -10.84 44.47
C PRO A 934 -67.52 -11.12 45.86
N LEU A 935 -68.07 -10.09 46.51
CA LEU A 935 -68.84 -10.10 47.77
C LEU A 935 -68.16 -10.68 49.04
N ASP A 936 -67.15 -11.54 48.93
CA ASP A 936 -66.32 -12.05 50.01
C ASP A 936 -65.17 -11.09 50.36
N HIS A 937 -64.77 -11.03 51.62
CA HIS A 937 -63.83 -10.01 52.12
C HIS A 937 -62.38 -10.12 51.59
N LEU A 938 -62.02 -11.22 50.92
CA LEU A 938 -60.63 -11.51 50.51
C LEU A 938 -60.63 -12.38 49.25
N LYS A 939 -59.79 -12.05 48.27
CA LYS A 939 -59.54 -12.91 47.11
C LYS A 939 -58.05 -13.16 46.96
N GLN A 940 -57.73 -14.44 46.75
CA GLN A 940 -56.38 -14.93 46.53
C GLN A 940 -56.27 -15.43 45.10
N TYR A 941 -55.18 -15.05 44.44
CA TYR A 941 -54.87 -15.52 43.10
C TYR A 941 -53.42 -15.98 43.08
N ALA A 942 -53.15 -17.06 42.35
CA ALA A 942 -51.79 -17.39 41.97
C ALA A 942 -51.39 -16.47 40.82
N ALA A 943 -50.30 -15.73 40.98
CA ALA A 943 -49.75 -14.90 39.93
C ALA A 943 -48.23 -15.00 39.92
N ASP A 944 -47.65 -14.80 38.76
CA ASP A 944 -46.22 -14.70 38.60
C ASP A 944 -45.76 -13.33 39.12
N VAL A 945 -44.97 -13.35 40.20
CA VAL A 945 -44.54 -12.15 40.92
C VAL A 945 -43.01 -12.02 40.93
N LEU A 946 -42.52 -10.81 40.71
CA LEU A 946 -41.11 -10.43 40.83
C LEU A 946 -40.99 -9.30 41.87
N ILE A 947 -40.26 -9.51 42.96
CA ILE A 947 -40.06 -8.51 44.02
C ILE A 947 -38.62 -8.01 43.98
N PHE A 948 -38.42 -6.69 44.07
CA PHE A 948 -37.10 -6.06 44.01
C PHE A 948 -36.96 -4.88 44.96
N LYS A 949 -35.70 -4.52 45.23
CA LYS A 949 -35.29 -3.32 45.97
C LYS A 949 -34.12 -2.65 45.24
N ALA A 950 -34.14 -1.34 45.09
CA ALA A 950 -33.02 -0.52 44.63
C ALA A 950 -32.70 0.56 45.68
N SER A 951 -31.41 0.74 45.98
CA SER A 951 -30.94 1.78 46.90
C SER A 951 -30.22 2.88 46.11
N GLY A 952 -30.77 4.09 46.12
CA GLY A 952 -30.26 5.22 45.33
C GLY A 952 -30.21 4.89 43.83
N ALA A 953 -29.06 5.16 43.19
CA ALA A 953 -28.80 4.87 41.78
C ALA A 953 -28.27 3.44 41.49
N SER A 954 -28.14 2.59 42.51
CA SER A 954 -27.61 1.22 42.36
C SER A 954 -28.56 0.32 41.56
N GLN A 955 -28.04 -0.71 40.88
CA GLN A 955 -28.91 -1.67 40.20
C GLN A 955 -29.90 -2.35 41.18
N PRO A 956 -31.13 -2.64 40.74
CA PRO A 956 -32.12 -3.31 41.57
C PRO A 956 -31.64 -4.71 41.96
N THR A 957 -31.76 -5.04 43.25
CA THR A 957 -31.57 -6.38 43.80
C THR A 957 -32.92 -7.10 43.83
N PHE A 958 -32.97 -8.32 43.32
CA PHE A 958 -34.19 -9.11 43.20
C PHE A 958 -34.23 -10.20 44.28
N GLN A 959 -35.40 -10.43 44.88
CA GLN A 959 -35.57 -11.44 45.94
C GLN A 959 -35.37 -12.87 45.42
N SER A 960 -35.59 -13.10 44.12
CA SER A 960 -35.40 -14.36 43.41
C SER A 960 -34.83 -14.08 42.02
N PRO A 961 -34.01 -14.97 41.44
CA PRO A 961 -33.45 -14.78 40.09
C PRO A 961 -34.48 -14.91 38.97
N SER A 962 -35.71 -15.37 39.26
CA SER A 962 -36.80 -15.55 38.29
C SER A 962 -38.16 -15.23 38.89
N VAL A 963 -39.13 -14.92 38.01
CA VAL A 963 -40.53 -14.76 38.37
C VAL A 963 -41.06 -16.08 38.92
N THR A 964 -41.70 -16.05 40.09
CA THR A 964 -42.23 -17.25 40.75
C THR A 964 -43.72 -17.10 40.96
N SER A 965 -44.46 -18.21 40.83
CA SER A 965 -45.89 -18.21 41.15
C SER A 965 -46.04 -17.99 42.65
N GLN A 966 -46.58 -16.84 43.03
CA GLN A 966 -46.86 -16.44 44.41
C GLN A 966 -48.36 -16.20 44.58
N CYS A 967 -48.81 -16.23 45.84
CA CYS A 967 -50.18 -15.88 46.15
C CYS A 967 -50.29 -14.37 46.32
N VAL A 968 -51.11 -13.75 45.48
CA VAL A 968 -51.50 -12.34 45.59
C VAL A 968 -52.82 -12.29 46.32
N THR A 969 -52.82 -11.68 47.51
CA THR A 969 -54.03 -11.49 48.31
C THR A 969 -54.48 -10.04 48.20
N VAL A 970 -55.71 -9.85 47.74
CA VAL A 970 -56.38 -8.55 47.63
C VAL A 970 -57.53 -8.48 48.63
N LEU A 971 -57.60 -7.38 49.40
CA LEU A 971 -58.60 -7.14 50.44
C LEU A 971 -59.44 -5.90 50.11
N LYS A 972 -60.76 -6.02 50.26
CA LYS A 972 -61.71 -4.90 50.01
C LYS A 972 -61.58 -3.81 51.08
N ALA A 973 -61.71 -2.55 50.67
CA ALA A 973 -61.51 -1.35 51.49
C ALA A 973 -62.37 -1.28 52.78
N ASP A 974 -63.56 -1.91 52.82
CA ASP A 974 -64.52 -1.79 53.93
C ASP A 974 -64.34 -2.82 55.07
N ALA A 975 -63.31 -3.67 55.03
CA ALA A 975 -63.06 -4.58 56.14
C ALA A 975 -62.58 -3.78 57.37
N THR A 976 -63.38 -3.75 58.43
CA THR A 976 -63.22 -2.96 59.68
C THR A 976 -61.94 -3.24 60.51
N SER A 977 -60.98 -3.99 59.97
CA SER A 977 -59.71 -4.31 60.62
C SER A 977 -58.59 -3.38 60.13
N PRO A 978 -58.19 -2.35 60.90
CA PRO A 978 -57.11 -1.41 60.55
C PRO A 978 -55.71 -2.05 60.43
N LEU A 979 -55.61 -3.37 60.61
CA LEU A 979 -54.35 -4.12 60.61
C LEU A 979 -54.09 -4.94 59.34
N ARG A 980 -55.03 -5.00 58.38
CA ARG A 980 -54.88 -5.83 57.17
C ARG A 980 -54.41 -5.00 55.97
N ALA A 981 -53.41 -5.50 55.24
CA ALA A 981 -52.90 -4.84 54.04
C ALA A 981 -53.95 -4.93 52.93
N LYS A 982 -54.03 -3.92 52.05
CA LYS A 982 -54.95 -3.95 50.91
C LYS A 982 -54.48 -4.90 49.82
N VAL A 983 -53.16 -4.99 49.63
CA VAL A 983 -52.50 -5.96 48.75
C VAL A 983 -51.35 -6.59 49.51
N VAL A 984 -51.28 -7.92 49.53
CA VAL A 984 -50.16 -8.71 50.10
C VAL A 984 -49.66 -9.69 49.07
N LEU A 985 -48.34 -9.73 48.86
CA LEU A 985 -47.67 -10.68 47.99
C LEU A 985 -46.81 -11.63 48.81
N GLY A 986 -46.95 -12.95 48.64
CA GLY A 986 -46.01 -13.91 49.21
C GLY A 986 -46.42 -15.37 48.99
N GLN A 987 -45.55 -16.30 49.41
CA GLN A 987 -45.88 -17.72 49.42
C GLN A 987 -46.88 -18.02 50.53
N CYS A 988 -48.07 -18.51 50.17
CA CYS A 988 -49.08 -18.91 51.13
C CYS A 988 -48.83 -20.36 51.59
N HIS A 989 -47.95 -20.52 52.58
CA HIS A 989 -47.94 -21.73 53.41
C HIS A 989 -48.69 -21.43 54.71
N VAL A 990 -49.65 -22.30 55.02
CA VAL A 990 -50.56 -22.21 56.18
C VAL A 990 -49.74 -21.82 57.42
N GLU A 991 -49.96 -20.58 57.89
CA GLU A 991 -49.43 -19.92 59.11
C GLU A 991 -48.05 -19.23 59.10
N LYS A 992 -47.22 -19.27 58.05
CA LYS A 992 -45.97 -18.46 57.98
C LYS A 992 -45.73 -17.85 56.59
N TRP A 993 -45.83 -16.53 56.49
CA TRP A 993 -45.44 -15.76 55.30
C TRP A 993 -43.92 -15.48 55.32
N GLU A 994 -43.15 -16.22 54.53
CA GLU A 994 -41.74 -15.92 54.28
C GLU A 994 -41.62 -14.97 53.07
N GLY A 995 -41.10 -13.76 53.30
CA GLY A 995 -40.85 -12.76 52.26
C GLY A 995 -42.11 -12.19 51.61
N PHE A 996 -42.71 -11.16 52.23
CA PHE A 996 -43.88 -10.50 51.66
C PHE A 996 -43.69 -9.00 51.54
N LEU A 997 -44.31 -8.43 50.52
CA LEU A 997 -44.51 -6.99 50.39
C LEU A 997 -45.99 -6.71 50.47
N GLY A 998 -46.40 -5.87 51.43
CA GLY A 998 -47.78 -5.45 51.55
C GLY A 998 -47.93 -3.93 51.56
N LEU A 999 -48.99 -3.47 50.93
CA LEU A 999 -49.41 -2.07 50.91
C LEU A 999 -50.53 -1.88 51.94
N TRP A 1000 -50.30 -1.06 52.96
CA TRP A 1000 -51.31 -0.68 53.96
C TRP A 1000 -51.73 0.77 53.74
N ALA A 1001 -52.93 0.97 53.20
CA ALA A 1001 -53.57 2.28 53.24
C ALA A 1001 -54.46 2.37 54.50
N PRO A 1002 -54.23 3.34 55.41
CA PRO A 1002 -55.11 3.56 56.56
C PRO A 1002 -56.54 3.90 56.10
N SER A 1003 -57.54 3.66 56.96
CA SER A 1003 -58.93 4.03 56.62
C SER A 1003 -59.05 5.56 56.47
N PRO A 1004 -60.03 6.05 55.68
CA PRO A 1004 -60.26 7.49 55.47
C PRO A 1004 -60.39 8.28 56.79
N SER A 1005 -60.90 7.64 57.84
CA SER A 1005 -61.04 8.21 59.19
C SER A 1005 -59.72 8.37 59.96
N VAL A 1006 -58.70 7.56 59.67
CA VAL A 1006 -57.34 7.67 60.26
C VAL A 1006 -56.47 8.67 59.50
N LEU A 1007 -56.73 8.86 58.20
CA LEU A 1007 -56.03 9.83 57.33
C LEU A 1007 -56.20 11.29 57.79
N ALA A 1008 -57.27 11.62 58.53
CA ALA A 1008 -57.47 12.94 59.13
C ALA A 1008 -56.40 13.33 60.17
N ALA A 1009 -55.58 12.38 60.64
CA ALA A 1009 -54.50 12.61 61.61
C ALA A 1009 -53.11 12.85 60.97
N GLY A 1010 -53.01 12.96 59.63
CA GLY A 1010 -51.74 13.25 58.94
C GLY A 1010 -50.77 12.07 58.84
N VAL A 1011 -51.25 10.83 59.10
CA VAL A 1011 -50.45 9.61 58.91
C VAL A 1011 -50.48 9.23 57.43
N GLY A 1012 -49.35 9.36 56.74
CA GLY A 1012 -49.19 8.99 55.32
C GLY A 1012 -49.38 7.49 55.05
N CYS A 1013 -49.36 7.10 53.78
CA CYS A 1013 -49.47 5.69 53.38
C CYS A 1013 -48.30 4.89 53.99
N MET A 1014 -48.59 3.72 54.58
CA MET A 1014 -47.58 2.89 55.22
C MET A 1014 -47.35 1.64 54.37
N VAL A 1015 -46.11 1.35 54.03
CA VAL A 1015 -45.73 0.12 53.34
C VAL A 1015 -45.00 -0.76 54.34
N ARG A 1016 -45.48 -1.99 54.57
CA ARG A 1016 -44.71 -2.96 55.34
C ARG A 1016 -44.01 -3.90 54.38
N VAL A 1017 -42.70 -3.84 54.42
CA VAL A 1017 -41.82 -4.71 53.66
C VAL A 1017 -41.29 -5.76 54.64
N ARG A 1018 -41.50 -7.04 54.34
CA ARG A 1018 -40.78 -8.14 54.98
C ARG A 1018 -39.74 -8.67 54.02
N TRP A 1019 -38.50 -8.23 54.20
CA TRP A 1019 -37.33 -8.70 53.46
C TRP A 1019 -36.42 -9.47 54.41
N GLU A 1020 -35.95 -10.67 54.03
CA GLU A 1020 -34.99 -11.46 54.82
C GLU A 1020 -35.38 -11.68 56.30
N GLY A 1021 -36.66 -11.95 56.56
CA GLY A 1021 -37.16 -12.36 57.87
C GLY A 1021 -37.59 -11.23 58.81
N ALA A 1022 -37.11 -9.98 58.62
CA ALA A 1022 -37.50 -8.82 59.42
C ALA A 1022 -38.70 -8.08 58.81
N VAL A 1023 -39.74 -7.81 59.60
CA VAL A 1023 -40.87 -6.96 59.18
C VAL A 1023 -40.54 -5.51 59.54
N ARG A 1024 -40.39 -4.64 58.54
CA ARG A 1024 -40.27 -3.19 58.74
C ARG A 1024 -41.51 -2.51 58.21
N SER A 1025 -42.12 -1.66 59.05
CA SER A 1025 -43.15 -0.73 58.60
C SER A 1025 -42.44 0.57 58.21
N ILE A 1026 -42.56 0.97 56.96
CA ILE A 1026 -41.88 2.14 56.41
C ILE A 1026 -42.96 3.08 55.87
N PRO A 1027 -42.98 4.36 56.27
CA PRO A 1027 -43.83 5.33 55.60
C PRO A 1027 -43.39 5.42 54.13
N ALA A 1028 -44.34 5.28 53.21
CA ALA A 1028 -44.05 5.49 51.79
C ALA A 1028 -44.08 6.98 51.50
N ASP A 1029 -42.99 7.48 50.93
CA ASP A 1029 -42.88 8.85 50.43
C ASP A 1029 -43.75 9.00 49.16
N GLU A 1030 -43.73 7.97 48.32
CA GLU A 1030 -44.41 7.93 47.02
C GLU A 1030 -44.71 6.48 46.59
N ILE A 1031 -45.85 6.28 45.92
CA ILE A 1031 -46.30 4.99 45.40
C ILE A 1031 -46.80 5.21 43.97
N GLU A 1032 -46.27 4.45 43.02
CA GLU A 1032 -46.72 4.39 41.64
C GLU A 1032 -47.16 2.98 41.30
N VAL A 1033 -48.26 2.85 40.56
CA VAL A 1033 -48.69 1.60 39.92
C VAL A 1033 -48.75 1.85 38.43
N LEU A 1034 -47.94 1.12 37.69
CA LEU A 1034 -47.82 1.20 36.26
C LEU A 1034 -48.36 -0.09 35.64
N ARG A 1035 -49.04 0.01 34.52
CA ARG A 1035 -49.38 -1.11 33.65
C ARG A 1035 -48.33 -1.23 32.57
N LEU A 1036 -47.70 -2.39 32.46
CA LEU A 1036 -46.78 -2.69 31.38
C LEU A 1036 -47.58 -3.31 30.23
N VAL A 1037 -47.77 -2.57 29.14
CA VAL A 1037 -48.46 -3.06 27.95
C VAL A 1037 -47.52 -3.99 27.20
N VAL A 1038 -47.82 -5.29 27.17
CA VAL A 1038 -47.00 -6.31 26.50
C VAL A 1038 -47.37 -6.38 25.01
N SER A 1039 -46.36 -6.43 24.14
CA SER A 1039 -46.53 -6.54 22.67
C SER A 1039 -47.00 -7.91 22.20
#